data_AF-A0AAJ1QV21-F1
#
_entry.id   AF-A0AAJ1QV21-F1
#
_cell.length_a   1.000
_cell.length_b   1.000
_cell.length_c   1.000
_cell.angle_alpha   90.00
_cell.angle_beta   90.00
_cell.angle_gamma   90.00
#
_symmetry.space_group_name_H-M   'P 1'
#
loop_
_entity.id
_entity.type
_entity.pdbx_description
1 polymer ?
#
loop_
_entity_poly.entity_id
_entity_poly.type
_entity_poly.pdbx_seq_one_letter_code
_entity_poly.pdbx_strand_id
1 'polypeptide(L)'
;MMQHYEFVNRKGITKRIFNLLVVVSFLTILFSCNSTDDDLFNEEEIIQKDAKIEDLAGAWSIYKVASNGNEASVPATTEECGRDFFIYNSSGTYEEFLYQESFTCQPVQNKLKWTLNNGIITLSTIDNSNSDIIKIVNLSKDNFVFIASVDTDGDAIKEEFTFTAYRYLPPNEMDLYTSTFQKKEEAPFENHIEFGWDAYDGYNTFDKYEIYRSGKDCNIDSATLLKTITDGNLNTFIDEDPLPNSEACYFLKIYTNKGLLGESDPRYINPEFIFPENVLFKNAEVIENEISLSWEKYSGYYFSHYEIRVQDQNENSAPKIESVKIITDINTTTFTDTNPPYVNNPIYSIYVYNIFGNISNLNDEKSIVETAFTRPELLDVDYIKYLSFDAEDQSFFFYLRNTKNEPRLVKYDYIKQEITAEAFKLPTSYTEVEMKLINSENGKELVFSQSDDLFIYDAETLNYKYSLAASYRAMGSFDYFDDNIWVLSDSDDVFTYKRDGDQFVQIDKKPHFPDHQGGQNYEITKLDKNNFFLSHNNEGRAIHYSISDAGEITNNGIKEIPLKFKYNSDVSVNTRSSYLLNKKRNTVYSLDDFSKTVTYSTPIVTSNFSKNGTEIYGTNNDPEVYDNHKNFKKEIIVYSILNKNFRTIATKGFPLYVTEDNFGNIISLSSGFPRDSYYDGYNGNVADMFVEIIK
;
A
#
# COMPACT_ATOMS: atom_id res chain seq x y z
N MET A 1 -11.56 -44.09 25.63
CA MET A 1 -12.65 -44.99 25.16
C MET A 1 -13.37 -45.50 26.40
N MET A 2 -14.33 -44.72 26.88
CA MET A 2 -15.05 -44.96 28.15
C MET A 2 -16.54 -44.82 27.81
N GLN A 3 -17.27 -45.91 27.99
CA GLN A 3 -18.65 -46.07 27.53
C GLN A 3 -19.60 -45.16 28.30
N HIS A 4 -20.41 -44.39 27.55
CA HIS A 4 -21.65 -43.77 28.03
C HIS A 4 -22.64 -44.85 28.44
N TYR A 5 -23.24 -44.72 29.63
CA TYR A 5 -24.46 -45.40 30.01
C TYR A 5 -25.58 -44.37 30.11
N GLU A 6 -26.53 -44.42 29.17
CA GLU A 6 -27.84 -43.76 29.28
C GLU A 6 -28.67 -44.47 30.36
N PHE A 7 -29.18 -43.73 31.34
CA PHE A 7 -30.24 -44.23 32.21
C PHE A 7 -31.58 -43.60 31.83
N VAL A 8 -32.42 -44.44 31.23
CA VAL A 8 -33.82 -44.19 30.90
C VAL A 8 -34.63 -44.07 32.19
N ASN A 9 -35.25 -42.90 32.40
CA ASN A 9 -36.07 -42.59 33.57
C ASN A 9 -37.44 -43.31 33.47
N ARG A 10 -37.66 -44.36 34.29
CA ARG A 10 -38.96 -45.05 34.40
C ARG A 10 -39.81 -44.41 35.51
N LYS A 11 -41.02 -44.01 35.10
CA LYS A 11 -42.17 -43.49 35.87
C LYS A 11 -42.28 -43.94 37.33
N GLY A 12 -42.26 -42.96 38.23
CA GLY A 12 -42.68 -43.06 39.63
C GLY A 12 -42.30 -41.82 40.44
N ILE A 13 -42.90 -40.65 40.12
CA ILE A 13 -42.56 -39.38 40.79
C ILE A 13 -43.51 -39.16 41.99
N THR A 14 -43.02 -39.42 43.20
CA THR A 14 -43.45 -38.66 44.38
C THR A 14 -42.89 -37.25 44.21
N LYS A 15 -43.75 -36.23 44.14
CA LYS A 15 -43.36 -34.82 44.00
C LYS A 15 -42.56 -34.39 45.24
N ARG A 16 -41.23 -34.41 45.13
CA ARG A 16 -40.28 -33.79 46.06
C ARG A 16 -40.46 -32.27 46.01
N ILE A 17 -40.48 -31.61 47.17
CA ILE A 17 -40.50 -30.14 47.25
C ILE A 17 -39.08 -29.59 47.36
N PHE A 18 -38.26 -30.21 48.20
CA PHE A 18 -36.84 -29.91 48.36
C PHE A 18 -36.03 -30.85 47.46
N ASN A 19 -35.46 -30.36 46.36
CA ASN A 19 -34.84 -31.20 45.31
C ASN A 19 -33.32 -31.29 45.39
N LEU A 20 -32.69 -30.70 46.42
CA LEU A 20 -31.24 -30.53 46.54
C LEU A 20 -30.43 -31.83 46.78
N LEU A 21 -30.97 -33.00 46.41
CA LEU A 21 -30.53 -34.31 46.90
C LEU A 21 -30.50 -35.38 45.80
N VAL A 22 -29.89 -35.05 44.66
CA VAL A 22 -29.26 -36.10 43.81
C VAL A 22 -27.87 -36.48 44.36
N VAL A 23 -27.26 -35.61 45.17
CA VAL A 23 -25.88 -35.77 45.67
C VAL A 23 -25.75 -36.70 46.89
N VAL A 24 -26.81 -36.94 47.69
CA VAL A 24 -26.71 -37.83 48.87
C VAL A 24 -26.82 -39.32 48.51
N SER A 25 -27.42 -39.70 47.37
CA SER A 25 -27.48 -41.11 46.97
C SER A 25 -26.12 -41.74 46.62
N PHE A 26 -25.06 -40.94 46.40
CA PHE A 26 -23.70 -41.46 46.18
C PHE A 26 -22.83 -41.51 47.45
N LEU A 27 -23.22 -40.83 48.54
CA LEU A 27 -22.49 -40.80 49.81
C LEU A 27 -22.91 -41.92 50.78
N THR A 28 -24.04 -42.59 50.55
CA THR A 28 -24.54 -43.70 51.38
C THR A 28 -23.71 -44.99 51.26
N ILE A 29 -22.77 -45.09 50.30
CA ILE A 29 -21.88 -46.26 50.17
C ILE A 29 -20.83 -46.31 51.30
N LEU A 30 -20.62 -45.21 52.05
CA LEU A 30 -19.72 -45.20 53.21
C LEU A 30 -20.43 -45.43 54.57
N PHE A 31 -21.75 -45.55 54.59
CA PHE A 31 -22.53 -45.81 55.81
C PHE A 31 -23.19 -47.20 55.77
N SER A 32 -22.35 -48.24 55.63
CA SER A 32 -22.76 -49.63 55.85
C SER A 32 -22.54 -50.04 57.31
N CYS A 33 -23.65 -50.24 58.03
CA CYS A 33 -23.85 -51.08 59.23
C CYS A 33 -22.86 -50.99 60.40
N ASN A 34 -23.33 -50.40 61.51
CA ASN A 34 -23.58 -51.21 62.71
C ASN A 34 -24.69 -50.58 63.55
N SER A 35 -25.75 -51.34 63.79
CA SER A 35 -26.84 -51.00 64.70
C SER A 35 -26.42 -51.32 66.14
N THR A 36 -26.27 -50.28 66.94
CA THR A 36 -26.46 -50.37 68.40
C THR A 36 -27.21 -49.13 68.84
N ASP A 37 -28.45 -49.35 69.26
CA ASP A 37 -29.24 -48.41 70.05
C ASP A 37 -28.45 -48.03 71.32
N ASP A 38 -28.21 -46.73 71.51
CA ASP A 38 -28.28 -46.01 72.79
C ASP A 38 -27.63 -44.62 72.62
N ASP A 39 -28.43 -43.63 72.22
CA ASP A 39 -28.52 -42.34 72.92
C ASP A 39 -29.66 -41.52 72.27
N LEU A 40 -30.75 -41.36 73.03
CA LEU A 40 -31.84 -40.44 72.74
C LEU A 40 -31.30 -39.01 72.76
N PHE A 41 -31.01 -38.44 71.59
CA PHE A 41 -30.82 -37.00 71.45
C PHE A 41 -32.16 -36.31 71.79
N ASN A 42 -32.14 -35.49 72.84
CA ASN A 42 -33.27 -34.71 73.29
C ASN A 42 -33.57 -33.59 72.25
N GLU A 43 -34.50 -33.84 71.33
CA GLU A 43 -34.76 -32.98 70.14
C GLU A 43 -35.15 -31.52 70.44
N GLU A 44 -35.59 -31.18 71.66
CA GLU A 44 -36.05 -29.82 71.98
C GLU A 44 -34.93 -28.83 72.37
N GLU A 45 -33.70 -29.28 72.63
CA GLU A 45 -32.62 -28.43 73.18
C GLU A 45 -31.68 -27.81 72.13
N ILE A 46 -31.82 -28.16 70.84
CA ILE A 46 -30.83 -27.81 69.79
C ILE A 46 -31.35 -26.73 68.80
N ILE A 47 -32.65 -26.37 68.83
CA ILE A 47 -33.24 -25.42 67.87
C ILE A 47 -33.03 -23.96 68.30
N GLN A 48 -32.48 -23.13 67.41
CA GLN A 48 -32.35 -21.69 67.62
C GLN A 48 -33.69 -20.96 67.38
N LYS A 49 -34.43 -20.70 68.46
CA LYS A 49 -35.78 -20.11 68.39
C LYS A 49 -35.83 -18.61 68.03
N ASP A 50 -34.72 -17.87 68.18
CA ASP A 50 -34.62 -16.43 67.94
C ASP A 50 -34.03 -16.05 66.57
N ALA A 51 -33.96 -17.01 65.64
CA ALA A 51 -33.49 -16.81 64.26
C ALA A 51 -34.27 -15.70 63.53
N LYS A 52 -33.54 -14.78 62.86
CA LYS A 52 -34.12 -13.63 62.17
C LYS A 52 -34.17 -13.85 60.66
N ILE A 53 -35.23 -13.36 60.02
CA ILE A 53 -35.38 -13.33 58.56
C ILE A 53 -34.19 -12.60 57.90
N GLU A 54 -33.72 -11.51 58.51
CA GLU A 54 -32.59 -10.72 58.00
C GLU A 54 -31.29 -11.54 57.91
N ASP A 55 -31.04 -12.41 58.89
CA ASP A 55 -29.84 -13.26 58.91
C ASP A 55 -29.98 -14.42 57.91
N LEU A 56 -31.20 -14.89 57.63
CA LEU A 56 -31.49 -15.96 56.66
C LEU A 56 -31.58 -15.47 55.21
N ALA A 57 -32.04 -14.24 54.98
CA ALA A 57 -32.31 -13.73 53.64
C ALA A 57 -31.03 -13.63 52.80
N GLY A 58 -31.07 -14.10 51.55
CA GLY A 58 -29.97 -14.12 50.59
C GLY A 58 -29.57 -15.53 50.15
N ALA A 59 -28.43 -15.64 49.48
CA ALA A 59 -27.97 -16.87 48.84
C ALA A 59 -27.05 -17.71 49.74
N TRP A 60 -27.24 -19.02 49.67
CA TRP A 60 -26.56 -20.02 50.49
C TRP A 60 -26.20 -21.25 49.64
N SER A 61 -25.08 -21.88 49.96
CA SER A 61 -24.71 -23.19 49.39
C SER A 61 -24.25 -24.13 50.50
N ILE A 62 -24.53 -25.43 50.36
CA ILE A 62 -24.20 -26.46 51.35
C ILE A 62 -22.75 -26.91 51.16
N TYR A 63 -21.97 -26.91 52.23
CA TYR A 63 -20.57 -27.35 52.22
C TYR A 63 -20.35 -28.64 53.01
N LYS A 64 -21.22 -28.95 53.97
CA LYS A 64 -21.09 -30.13 54.83
C LYS A 64 -22.44 -30.75 55.11
N VAL A 65 -22.44 -32.07 55.27
CA VAL A 65 -23.57 -32.87 55.74
C VAL A 65 -23.10 -33.80 56.85
N ALA A 66 -23.90 -33.94 57.91
CA ALA A 66 -23.63 -34.82 59.03
C ALA A 66 -24.85 -35.69 59.38
N SER A 67 -24.58 -36.95 59.71
CA SER A 67 -25.57 -37.93 60.21
C SER A 67 -24.88 -38.89 61.18
N ASN A 68 -25.57 -39.27 62.26
CA ASN A 68 -25.09 -40.22 63.28
C ASN A 68 -23.66 -39.92 63.78
N GLY A 69 -23.34 -38.64 64.00
CA GLY A 69 -22.04 -38.19 64.50
C GLY A 69 -20.90 -38.14 63.49
N ASN A 70 -21.14 -38.50 62.22
CA ASN A 70 -20.14 -38.46 61.16
C ASN A 70 -20.40 -37.28 60.21
N GLU A 71 -19.34 -36.53 59.85
CA GLU A 71 -19.40 -35.36 58.97
C GLU A 71 -18.71 -35.67 57.62
N ALA A 72 -19.32 -35.25 56.52
CA ALA A 72 -18.75 -35.32 55.17
C ALA A 72 -18.83 -33.96 54.47
N SER A 73 -17.82 -33.64 53.64
CA SER A 73 -17.83 -32.46 52.78
C SER A 73 -18.73 -32.70 51.55
N VAL A 74 -19.55 -31.70 51.20
CA VAL A 74 -20.36 -31.69 49.99
C VAL A 74 -19.57 -30.95 48.90
N PRO A 75 -19.06 -31.62 47.85
CA PRO A 75 -18.36 -30.93 46.75
C PRO A 75 -19.33 -30.16 45.86
N ALA A 76 -18.80 -29.33 44.96
CA ALA A 76 -19.61 -28.74 43.89
C ALA A 76 -20.09 -29.85 42.95
N THR A 77 -21.36 -29.83 42.56
CA THR A 77 -21.95 -30.81 41.63
C THR A 77 -21.29 -30.74 40.25
N THR A 78 -20.93 -29.51 39.82
CA THR A 78 -20.21 -29.21 38.58
C THR A 78 -19.15 -28.15 38.86
N GLU A 79 -17.90 -28.57 39.08
CA GLU A 79 -16.82 -27.69 39.55
C GLU A 79 -16.62 -26.44 38.66
N GLU A 80 -16.85 -26.57 37.35
CA GLU A 80 -16.74 -25.50 36.35
C GLU A 80 -17.86 -24.45 36.43
N CYS A 81 -19.04 -24.81 36.91
CA CYS A 81 -20.23 -23.95 36.95
C CYS A 81 -20.50 -23.37 38.35
N GLY A 82 -19.68 -23.73 39.35
CA GLY A 82 -19.90 -23.38 40.74
C GLY A 82 -20.73 -24.42 41.51
N ARG A 83 -21.27 -24.00 42.65
CA ARG A 83 -22.02 -24.88 43.57
C ARG A 83 -23.52 -24.69 43.40
N ASP A 84 -24.26 -25.76 43.60
CA ASP A 84 -25.70 -25.68 43.82
C ASP A 84 -25.99 -24.72 44.98
N PHE A 85 -26.99 -23.87 44.80
CA PHE A 85 -27.31 -22.84 45.78
C PHE A 85 -28.81 -22.60 45.87
N PHE A 86 -29.21 -21.98 46.98
CA PHE A 86 -30.58 -21.61 47.24
C PHE A 86 -30.66 -20.22 47.83
N ILE A 87 -31.77 -19.55 47.56
CA ILE A 87 -32.02 -18.16 47.94
C ILE A 87 -33.29 -18.10 48.79
N TYR A 88 -33.16 -17.54 49.99
CA TYR A 88 -34.30 -17.08 50.78
C TYR A 88 -34.53 -15.60 50.51
N ASN A 89 -35.60 -15.25 49.80
CA ASN A 89 -35.96 -13.85 49.60
C ASN A 89 -36.78 -13.34 50.80
N SER A 90 -36.48 -12.11 51.26
CA SER A 90 -37.25 -11.38 52.28
C SER A 90 -38.75 -11.27 51.98
N SER A 91 -39.16 -11.41 50.71
CA SER A 91 -40.56 -11.45 50.27
C SER A 91 -41.30 -12.77 50.56
N GLY A 92 -40.64 -13.77 51.15
CA GLY A 92 -41.21 -15.09 51.42
C GLY A 92 -41.14 -16.07 50.24
N THR A 93 -40.31 -15.79 49.22
CA THR A 93 -40.04 -16.71 48.09
C THR A 93 -38.70 -17.42 48.31
N TYR A 94 -38.68 -18.72 48.07
CA TYR A 94 -37.51 -19.58 48.13
C TYR A 94 -37.20 -20.09 46.73
N GLU A 95 -35.94 -20.00 46.31
CA GLU A 95 -35.50 -20.46 44.99
C GLU A 95 -34.28 -21.37 45.12
N GLU A 96 -34.27 -22.51 44.43
CA GLU A 96 -33.12 -23.43 44.31
C GLU A 96 -32.59 -23.40 42.89
N PHE A 97 -31.27 -23.51 42.76
CA PHE A 97 -30.54 -23.59 41.51
C PHE A 97 -29.61 -24.79 41.55
N LEU A 98 -29.88 -25.78 40.70
CA LEU A 98 -29.18 -27.07 40.68
C LEU A 98 -28.51 -27.28 39.33
N TYR A 99 -27.18 -27.28 39.30
CA TYR A 99 -26.42 -27.55 38.08
C TYR A 99 -26.42 -29.06 37.80
N GLN A 100 -26.89 -29.46 36.62
CA GLN A 100 -27.01 -30.87 36.23
C GLN A 100 -25.99 -31.30 35.17
N GLU A 101 -25.36 -30.34 34.49
CA GLU A 101 -24.36 -30.59 33.45
C GLU A 101 -23.29 -29.49 33.44
N SER A 102 -22.04 -29.87 33.13
CA SER A 102 -20.90 -28.95 33.17
C SER A 102 -20.75 -28.10 31.90
N PHE A 103 -21.40 -28.45 30.81
CA PHE A 103 -21.16 -27.83 29.51
C PHE A 103 -21.89 -26.50 29.31
N THR A 104 -23.15 -26.42 29.74
CA THR A 104 -23.99 -25.21 29.56
C THR A 104 -24.00 -24.31 30.79
N CYS A 105 -23.60 -24.86 31.94
CA CYS A 105 -23.73 -24.23 33.25
C CYS A 105 -25.13 -23.64 33.50
N GLN A 106 -26.18 -24.27 32.97
CA GLN A 106 -27.56 -23.87 33.21
C GLN A 106 -28.17 -24.64 34.40
N PRO A 107 -28.59 -23.96 35.48
CA PRO A 107 -29.19 -24.64 36.62
C PRO A 107 -30.67 -24.93 36.38
N VAL A 108 -31.14 -26.08 36.86
CA VAL A 108 -32.57 -26.32 37.03
C VAL A 108 -33.06 -25.50 38.22
N GLN A 109 -34.06 -24.65 37.97
CA GLN A 109 -34.63 -23.77 39.00
C GLN A 109 -35.92 -24.34 39.60
N ASN A 110 -35.99 -24.39 40.93
CA ASN A 110 -37.24 -24.68 41.66
C ASN A 110 -37.66 -23.45 42.48
N LYS A 111 -38.96 -23.17 42.54
CA LYS A 111 -39.52 -22.03 43.31
C LYS A 111 -40.59 -22.46 44.28
N LEU A 112 -40.47 -22.03 45.53
CA LEU A 112 -41.37 -22.32 46.64
C LEU A 112 -41.70 -21.05 47.43
N LYS A 113 -42.67 -21.15 48.33
CA LYS A 113 -42.90 -20.16 49.38
C LYS A 113 -42.25 -20.63 50.66
N TRP A 114 -41.75 -19.70 51.46
CA TRP A 114 -41.20 -20.02 52.78
C TRP A 114 -41.70 -19.09 53.88
N THR A 115 -41.76 -19.63 55.09
CA THR A 115 -42.03 -18.87 56.32
C THR A 115 -41.10 -19.34 57.43
N LEU A 116 -40.71 -18.44 58.35
CA LEU A 116 -39.91 -18.76 59.53
C LEU A 116 -40.69 -18.47 60.81
N ASN A 117 -40.81 -19.45 61.69
CA ASN A 117 -41.44 -19.32 63.00
C ASN A 117 -40.67 -20.12 64.06
N ASN A 118 -40.21 -19.46 65.13
CA ASN A 118 -39.50 -20.07 66.26
C ASN A 118 -38.34 -21.01 65.85
N GLY A 119 -37.52 -20.59 64.87
CA GLY A 119 -36.41 -21.41 64.37
C GLY A 119 -36.81 -22.55 63.42
N ILE A 120 -38.06 -22.58 62.96
CA ILE A 120 -38.56 -23.57 62.01
C ILE A 120 -38.91 -22.87 60.70
N ILE A 121 -38.27 -23.29 59.61
CA ILE A 121 -38.59 -22.89 58.24
C ILE A 121 -39.60 -23.89 57.68
N THR A 122 -40.71 -23.39 57.15
CA THR A 122 -41.66 -24.18 56.37
C THR A 122 -41.55 -23.80 54.92
N LEU A 123 -41.19 -24.76 54.05
CA LEU A 123 -41.19 -24.61 52.60
C LEU A 123 -42.47 -25.20 52.05
N SER A 124 -43.18 -24.48 51.19
CA SER A 124 -44.44 -24.93 50.60
C SER A 124 -44.49 -24.66 49.10
N THR A 125 -45.17 -25.55 48.37
CA THR A 125 -45.44 -25.31 46.95
C THR A 125 -46.25 -24.02 46.76
N ILE A 126 -46.19 -23.43 45.56
CA ILE A 126 -46.88 -22.16 45.27
C ILE A 126 -48.40 -22.26 45.49
N ASP A 127 -48.98 -23.45 45.33
CA ASP A 127 -50.40 -23.77 45.59
C ASP A 127 -50.68 -24.27 47.02
N ASN A 128 -49.66 -24.31 47.89
CA ASN A 128 -49.69 -24.83 49.26
C ASN A 128 -50.16 -26.31 49.37
N SER A 129 -50.10 -27.08 48.29
CA SER A 129 -50.56 -28.48 48.28
C SER A 129 -49.67 -29.42 49.09
N ASN A 130 -48.38 -29.12 49.19
CA ASN A 130 -47.42 -29.88 49.98
C ASN A 130 -46.49 -28.92 50.74
N SER A 131 -45.91 -29.38 51.86
CA SER A 131 -44.93 -28.62 52.64
C SER A 131 -43.84 -29.51 53.25
N ASP A 132 -42.63 -28.99 53.33
CA ASP A 132 -41.50 -29.57 54.08
C ASP A 132 -41.02 -28.63 55.18
N ILE A 133 -40.37 -29.20 56.20
CA ILE A 133 -39.92 -28.49 57.40
C ILE A 133 -38.40 -28.58 57.51
N ILE A 134 -37.77 -27.44 57.82
CA ILE A 134 -36.34 -27.33 58.11
C ILE A 134 -36.19 -26.70 59.50
N LYS A 135 -35.43 -27.34 60.40
CA LYS A 135 -35.19 -26.88 61.77
C LYS A 135 -33.83 -26.16 61.83
N ILE A 136 -33.78 -24.91 62.30
CA ILE A 136 -32.54 -24.13 62.40
C ILE A 136 -31.80 -24.51 63.68
N VAL A 137 -30.56 -24.98 63.54
CA VAL A 137 -29.66 -25.28 64.67
C VAL A 137 -28.79 -24.08 65.02
N ASN A 138 -28.25 -23.40 64.01
CA ASN A 138 -27.47 -22.17 64.17
C ASN A 138 -27.58 -21.31 62.92
N LEU A 139 -27.95 -20.05 63.08
CA LEU A 139 -28.00 -19.05 62.02
C LEU A 139 -27.26 -17.79 62.46
N SER A 140 -26.26 -17.41 61.67
CA SER A 140 -25.58 -16.12 61.71
C SER A 140 -25.53 -15.53 60.31
N LYS A 141 -24.90 -14.35 60.16
CA LYS A 141 -24.76 -13.69 58.86
C LYS A 141 -24.05 -14.53 57.81
N ASP A 142 -23.11 -15.38 58.22
CA ASP A 142 -22.22 -16.12 57.31
C ASP A 142 -22.40 -17.65 57.39
N ASN A 143 -23.10 -18.15 58.41
CA ASN A 143 -23.21 -19.58 58.70
C ASN A 143 -24.67 -19.98 58.96
N PHE A 144 -25.13 -21.01 58.25
CA PHE A 144 -26.47 -21.55 58.37
C PHE A 144 -26.41 -23.07 58.56
N VAL A 145 -26.64 -23.52 59.79
CA VAL A 145 -26.71 -24.93 60.18
C VAL A 145 -28.16 -25.31 60.43
N PHE A 146 -28.64 -26.33 59.72
CA PHE A 146 -30.04 -26.74 59.79
C PHE A 146 -30.21 -28.24 59.67
N ILE A 147 -31.31 -28.75 60.22
CA ILE A 147 -31.74 -30.13 60.10
C ILE A 147 -32.88 -30.19 59.09
N ALA A 148 -32.77 -31.10 58.12
CA ALA A 148 -33.84 -31.42 57.19
C ALA A 148 -34.06 -32.93 57.16
N SER A 149 -35.34 -33.34 57.10
CA SER A 149 -35.72 -34.75 57.00
C SER A 149 -35.79 -35.16 55.53
N VAL A 150 -34.99 -36.15 55.15
CA VAL A 150 -34.79 -36.59 53.77
C VAL A 150 -35.00 -38.10 53.71
N ASP A 151 -35.79 -38.56 52.75
CA ASP A 151 -35.90 -39.98 52.37
C ASP A 151 -34.81 -40.28 51.33
N THR A 152 -33.76 -40.99 51.74
CA THR A 152 -32.57 -41.22 50.91
C THR A 152 -32.57 -42.55 50.16
N ASP A 153 -33.31 -43.56 50.64
CA ASP A 153 -33.35 -44.91 50.07
C ASP A 153 -34.68 -45.24 49.36
N GLY A 154 -35.66 -44.32 49.40
CA GLY A 154 -36.93 -44.41 48.70
C GLY A 154 -37.96 -45.27 49.40
N ASP A 155 -37.79 -45.56 50.69
CA ASP A 155 -38.71 -46.38 51.48
C ASP A 155 -39.88 -45.59 52.11
N ALA A 156 -39.93 -44.28 51.86
CA ALA A 156 -40.88 -43.31 52.42
C ALA A 156 -40.70 -42.99 53.92
N ILE A 157 -39.63 -43.49 54.54
CA ILE A 157 -39.14 -43.06 55.85
C ILE A 157 -38.13 -41.94 55.61
N LYS A 158 -38.18 -40.89 56.43
CA LYS A 158 -37.25 -39.74 56.32
C LYS A 158 -36.20 -39.84 57.41
N GLU A 159 -34.93 -39.83 57.04
CA GLU A 159 -33.81 -39.65 57.97
C GLU A 159 -33.52 -38.16 58.19
N GLU A 160 -33.11 -37.78 59.40
CA GLU A 160 -32.67 -36.41 59.67
C GLU A 160 -31.17 -36.24 59.37
N PHE A 161 -30.85 -35.21 58.59
CA PHE A 161 -29.47 -34.81 58.29
C PHE A 161 -29.23 -33.39 58.76
N THR A 162 -28.06 -33.16 59.35
CA THR A 162 -27.60 -31.80 59.68
C THR A 162 -26.74 -31.27 58.55
N PHE A 163 -27.16 -30.16 57.95
CA PHE A 163 -26.44 -29.48 56.87
C PHE A 163 -25.79 -28.21 57.40
N THR A 164 -24.58 -27.92 56.91
CA THR A 164 -23.93 -26.62 57.11
C THR A 164 -23.78 -25.92 55.77
N ALA A 165 -24.46 -24.78 55.65
CA ALA A 165 -24.39 -23.89 54.51
C ALA A 165 -23.67 -22.60 54.87
N TYR A 166 -22.89 -22.08 53.92
CA TYR A 166 -22.26 -20.75 54.02
C TYR A 166 -22.86 -19.83 52.98
N ARG A 167 -22.69 -18.53 53.20
CA ARG A 167 -23.06 -17.51 52.22
C ARG A 167 -22.39 -17.80 50.88
N TYR A 168 -23.17 -17.75 49.82
CA TYR A 168 -22.70 -18.06 48.49
C TYR A 168 -22.99 -16.89 47.55
N LEU A 169 -21.95 -16.42 46.88
CA LEU A 169 -22.06 -15.56 45.70
C LEU A 169 -21.87 -16.47 44.49
N PRO A 170 -22.94 -16.79 43.73
CA PRO A 170 -22.80 -17.59 42.52
C PRO A 170 -21.90 -16.89 41.50
N PRO A 171 -21.29 -17.63 40.55
CA PRO A 171 -20.52 -17.03 39.46
C PRO A 171 -21.36 -15.97 38.75
N ASN A 172 -20.75 -14.84 38.42
CA ASN A 172 -21.47 -13.74 37.80
C ASN A 172 -21.91 -14.19 36.40
N GLU A 173 -23.23 -14.31 36.17
CA GLU A 173 -23.83 -14.69 34.88
C GLU A 173 -23.31 -13.80 33.74
N MET A 174 -22.90 -12.56 34.05
CA MET A 174 -22.20 -11.64 33.14
C MET A 174 -20.95 -12.24 32.49
N ASP A 175 -20.09 -12.93 33.25
CA ASP A 175 -18.75 -13.35 32.81
C ASP A 175 -18.81 -14.40 31.68
N LEU A 176 -19.96 -15.08 31.53
CA LEU A 176 -20.21 -16.08 30.50
C LEU A 176 -20.51 -15.48 29.12
N TYR A 177 -21.17 -14.32 29.06
CA TYR A 177 -21.69 -13.79 27.80
C TYR A 177 -21.01 -12.51 27.36
N THR A 178 -20.67 -11.60 28.28
CA THR A 178 -20.06 -10.32 27.87
C THR A 178 -18.58 -10.47 27.48
N SER A 179 -17.92 -11.50 27.98
CA SER A 179 -16.53 -11.82 27.65
C SER A 179 -16.34 -12.33 26.21
N THR A 180 -17.40 -12.87 25.60
CA THR A 180 -17.38 -13.49 24.26
C THR A 180 -17.61 -12.49 23.13
N PHE A 181 -17.98 -11.25 23.45
CA PHE A 181 -18.07 -10.17 22.46
C PHE A 181 -16.70 -9.88 21.86
N GLN A 182 -16.53 -10.18 20.58
CA GLN A 182 -15.25 -10.03 19.86
C GLN A 182 -15.50 -9.57 18.42
N LYS A 183 -14.54 -8.84 17.86
CA LYS A 183 -14.52 -8.56 16.43
C LYS A 183 -14.19 -9.86 15.69
N LYS A 184 -14.87 -10.12 14.59
CA LYS A 184 -14.48 -11.19 13.67
C LYS A 184 -13.30 -10.72 12.84
N GLU A 185 -12.20 -11.49 12.86
CA GLU A 185 -10.91 -11.09 12.26
C GLU A 185 -10.54 -11.92 11.02
N GLU A 186 -11.16 -13.08 10.78
CA GLU A 186 -10.81 -13.95 9.65
C GLU A 186 -11.71 -13.71 8.43
N ALA A 187 -11.21 -13.96 7.22
CA ALA A 187 -12.02 -13.87 5.99
C ALA A 187 -13.39 -14.57 6.13
N PRO A 188 -14.49 -13.95 5.66
CA PRO A 188 -14.60 -12.72 4.85
C PRO A 188 -14.71 -11.40 5.66
N PHE A 189 -14.37 -11.40 6.95
CA PHE A 189 -14.64 -10.29 7.87
C PHE A 189 -13.53 -9.22 7.90
N GLU A 190 -12.46 -9.40 7.13
CA GLU A 190 -11.32 -8.47 7.06
C GLU A 190 -11.69 -7.11 6.40
N ASN A 191 -12.75 -7.09 5.58
CA ASN A 191 -13.15 -5.91 4.81
C ASN A 191 -14.20 -5.03 5.51
N HIS A 192 -14.69 -5.40 6.70
CA HIS A 192 -15.67 -4.63 7.46
C HIS A 192 -15.59 -4.81 8.97
N ILE A 193 -16.38 -4.04 9.73
CA ILE A 193 -16.45 -4.14 11.19
C ILE A 193 -17.64 -5.03 11.55
N GLU A 194 -17.37 -6.32 11.76
CA GLU A 194 -18.35 -7.28 12.28
C GLU A 194 -17.96 -7.78 13.66
N PHE A 195 -18.93 -7.80 14.58
CA PHE A 195 -18.81 -8.40 15.90
C PHE A 195 -19.65 -9.67 16.02
N GLY A 196 -19.16 -10.62 16.81
CA GLY A 196 -19.89 -11.80 17.26
C GLY A 196 -19.80 -11.96 18.77
N TRP A 197 -20.79 -12.64 19.35
CA TRP A 197 -20.82 -13.05 20.76
C TRP A 197 -21.62 -14.34 20.93
N ASP A 198 -21.59 -14.93 22.12
CA ASP A 198 -22.44 -16.07 22.44
C ASP A 198 -23.86 -15.62 22.78
N ALA A 199 -24.85 -16.29 22.21
CA ALA A 199 -26.26 -16.01 22.50
C ALA A 199 -26.57 -16.25 23.97
N TYR A 200 -27.37 -15.37 24.55
CA TYR A 200 -27.84 -15.46 25.92
C TYR A 200 -28.78 -16.64 26.07
N ASP A 201 -28.36 -17.60 26.88
CA ASP A 201 -29.12 -18.80 27.26
C ASP A 201 -29.24 -18.92 28.79
N GLY A 202 -29.15 -17.79 29.49
CA GLY A 202 -29.12 -17.74 30.95
C GLY A 202 -30.49 -17.94 31.62
N TYR A 203 -30.52 -17.90 32.94
CA TYR A 203 -31.70 -18.27 33.74
C TYR A 203 -32.69 -17.12 33.99
N ASN A 204 -32.38 -15.89 33.57
CA ASN A 204 -33.33 -14.77 33.53
C ASN A 204 -33.99 -14.67 32.14
N THR A 205 -35.12 -13.97 32.02
CA THR A 205 -35.73 -13.78 30.68
C THR A 205 -34.96 -12.72 29.92
N PHE A 206 -34.40 -13.07 28.76
CA PHE A 206 -33.76 -12.12 27.85
C PHE A 206 -34.69 -10.97 27.50
N ASP A 207 -34.18 -9.74 27.51
CA ASP A 207 -34.90 -8.54 27.06
C ASP A 207 -34.28 -8.01 25.76
N LYS A 208 -32.98 -7.66 25.80
CA LYS A 208 -32.28 -7.11 24.63
C LYS A 208 -30.76 -7.11 24.78
N TYR A 209 -30.08 -7.04 23.65
CA TYR A 209 -28.73 -6.52 23.53
C TYR A 209 -28.76 -5.06 23.11
N GLU A 210 -27.77 -4.30 23.57
CA GLU A 210 -27.46 -2.97 23.07
C GLU A 210 -25.98 -2.88 22.71
N ILE A 211 -25.69 -2.41 21.49
CA ILE A 211 -24.33 -2.27 20.99
C ILE A 211 -24.00 -0.79 20.87
N TYR A 212 -22.88 -0.42 21.47
CA TYR A 212 -22.43 0.94 21.57
C TYR A 212 -21.08 1.13 20.87
N ARG A 213 -20.84 2.36 20.40
CA ARG A 213 -19.57 2.81 19.86
C ARG A 213 -19.13 4.09 20.56
N SER A 214 -17.93 4.09 21.12
CA SER A 214 -17.23 5.29 21.59
C SER A 214 -16.19 5.73 20.57
N GLY A 215 -15.90 7.03 20.56
CA GLY A 215 -14.85 7.61 19.71
C GLY A 215 -13.45 7.40 20.28
N LYS A 216 -12.53 8.30 19.93
CA LYS A 216 -11.13 8.29 20.36
C LYS A 216 -11.00 8.14 21.89
N ASP A 217 -10.00 7.37 22.34
CA ASP A 217 -9.70 7.04 23.74
C ASP A 217 -10.67 6.06 24.45
N CYS A 218 -11.54 5.36 23.70
CA CYS A 218 -12.49 4.39 24.23
C CYS A 218 -13.38 4.92 25.37
N ASN A 219 -13.72 6.21 25.40
CA ASN A 219 -14.52 6.77 26.48
C ASN A 219 -15.98 6.28 26.42
N ILE A 220 -16.31 5.26 27.23
CA ILE A 220 -17.63 4.62 27.28
C ILE A 220 -18.75 5.57 27.70
N ASP A 221 -18.45 6.61 28.49
CA ASP A 221 -19.45 7.59 28.96
C ASP A 221 -19.96 8.48 27.81
N SER A 222 -19.20 8.57 26.72
CA SER A 222 -19.53 9.33 25.51
C SER A 222 -20.07 8.46 24.37
N ALA A 223 -20.30 7.16 24.63
CA ALA A 223 -20.65 6.20 23.60
C ALA A 223 -22.06 6.45 23.02
N THR A 224 -22.17 6.22 21.72
CA THR A 224 -23.44 6.28 20.98
C THR A 224 -24.01 4.88 20.83
N LEU A 225 -25.30 4.71 21.14
CA LEU A 225 -26.02 3.48 20.86
C LEU A 225 -26.16 3.30 19.34
N LEU A 226 -25.62 2.20 18.80
CA LEU A 226 -25.73 1.86 17.38
C LEU A 226 -26.94 0.97 17.10
N LYS A 227 -27.20 -0.02 17.96
CA LYS A 227 -28.25 -1.02 17.72
C LYS A 227 -28.83 -1.55 19.01
N THR A 228 -30.15 -1.78 18.99
CA THR A 228 -30.86 -2.61 19.98
C THR A 228 -31.37 -3.88 19.30
N ILE A 229 -31.11 -5.03 19.90
CA ILE A 229 -31.48 -6.36 19.36
C ILE A 229 -32.34 -7.07 20.40
N THR A 230 -33.58 -7.39 20.07
CA THR A 230 -34.53 -8.07 20.97
C THR A 230 -34.67 -9.56 20.70
N ASP A 231 -34.04 -10.08 19.65
CA ASP A 231 -33.93 -11.52 19.40
C ASP A 231 -32.66 -12.03 20.09
N GLY A 232 -32.82 -12.81 21.16
CA GLY A 232 -31.71 -13.37 21.93
C GLY A 232 -30.80 -14.30 21.13
N ASN A 233 -31.31 -14.85 20.01
CA ASN A 233 -30.56 -15.74 19.12
C ASN A 233 -29.73 -14.99 18.06
N LEU A 234 -29.97 -13.69 17.85
CA LEU A 234 -29.13 -12.88 16.97
C LEU A 234 -27.88 -12.46 17.73
N ASN A 235 -26.75 -13.02 17.33
CA ASN A 235 -25.48 -12.91 18.04
C ASN A 235 -24.35 -12.30 17.20
N THR A 236 -24.72 -11.56 16.16
CA THR A 236 -23.79 -10.84 15.28
C THR A 236 -24.27 -9.41 15.01
N PHE A 237 -23.33 -8.53 14.68
CA PHE A 237 -23.61 -7.15 14.32
C PHE A 237 -22.55 -6.60 13.38
N ILE A 238 -22.98 -5.90 12.34
CA ILE A 238 -22.12 -5.15 11.43
C ILE A 238 -22.38 -3.66 11.64
N ASP A 239 -21.32 -2.87 11.81
CA ASP A 239 -21.45 -1.41 11.76
C ASP A 239 -21.46 -0.96 10.30
N GLU A 240 -22.63 -0.57 9.77
CA GLU A 240 -22.78 -0.13 8.38
C GLU A 240 -22.31 1.33 8.14
N ASP A 241 -22.18 2.13 9.21
CA ASP A 241 -21.82 3.56 9.14
C ASP A 241 -20.74 3.92 10.19
N PRO A 242 -19.53 3.34 10.08
CA PRO A 242 -18.44 3.60 11.00
C PRO A 242 -17.91 5.03 10.86
N LEU A 243 -17.33 5.55 11.94
CA LEU A 243 -16.76 6.90 11.95
C LEU A 243 -15.55 6.97 10.99
N PRO A 244 -15.54 7.87 9.99
CA PRO A 244 -14.41 8.02 9.10
C PRO A 244 -13.21 8.61 9.85
N ASN A 245 -12.02 8.02 9.66
CA ASN A 245 -10.74 8.52 10.16
C ASN A 245 -10.57 8.58 11.70
N SER A 246 -11.28 7.74 12.44
CA SER A 246 -11.08 7.64 13.89
C SER A 246 -11.08 6.19 14.36
N GLU A 247 -10.10 5.87 15.20
CA GLU A 247 -10.17 4.71 16.09
C GLU A 247 -11.43 4.78 16.93
N ALA A 248 -12.10 3.64 17.08
CA ALA A 248 -13.35 3.53 17.81
C ALA A 248 -13.37 2.26 18.64
N CYS A 249 -14.12 2.29 19.75
CA CYS A 249 -14.26 1.14 20.63
C CYS A 249 -15.72 0.74 20.73
N TYR A 250 -15.97 -0.56 20.67
CA TYR A 250 -17.31 -1.11 20.65
C TYR A 250 -17.54 -1.95 21.89
N PHE A 251 -18.74 -1.91 22.45
CA PHE A 251 -19.09 -2.76 23.57
C PHE A 251 -20.57 -3.15 23.54
N LEU A 252 -20.85 -4.25 24.20
CA LEU A 252 -22.15 -4.89 24.30
C LEU A 252 -22.71 -4.73 25.71
N LYS A 253 -23.99 -4.37 25.82
CA LYS A 253 -24.78 -4.47 27.04
C LYS A 253 -25.86 -5.52 26.88
N ILE A 254 -26.04 -6.34 27.90
CA ILE A 254 -27.08 -7.39 27.94
C ILE A 254 -28.12 -7.00 28.98
N TYR A 255 -29.39 -7.00 28.59
CA TYR A 255 -30.51 -6.72 29.47
C TYR A 255 -31.41 -7.94 29.59
N THR A 256 -31.95 -8.14 30.79
CA THR A 256 -32.96 -9.14 31.10
C THR A 256 -34.17 -8.47 31.72
N ASN A 257 -35.21 -9.25 32.00
CA ASN A 257 -36.36 -8.82 32.80
C ASN A 257 -36.00 -8.32 34.23
N LYS A 258 -34.74 -8.44 34.67
CA LYS A 258 -34.22 -7.87 35.92
C LYS A 258 -33.43 -6.57 35.75
N GLY A 259 -33.26 -6.09 34.53
CA GLY A 259 -32.47 -4.89 34.21
C GLY A 259 -31.17 -5.22 33.49
N LEU A 260 -30.16 -4.34 33.60
CA LEU A 260 -28.84 -4.55 33.02
C LEU A 260 -28.17 -5.76 33.70
N LEU A 261 -27.89 -6.80 32.93
CA LEU A 261 -27.16 -7.97 33.37
C LEU A 261 -25.65 -7.68 33.41
N GLY A 262 -25.12 -7.05 32.36
CA GLY A 262 -23.70 -6.77 32.27
C GLY A 262 -23.28 -6.01 31.02
N GLU A 263 -22.02 -5.56 31.03
CA GLU A 263 -21.33 -4.83 29.96
C GLU A 263 -20.05 -5.61 29.58
N SER A 264 -19.72 -5.66 28.29
CA SER A 264 -18.45 -6.22 27.82
C SER A 264 -17.31 -5.22 27.96
N ASP A 265 -16.08 -5.72 28.03
CA ASP A 265 -14.92 -4.86 27.81
C ASP A 265 -14.99 -4.18 26.43
N PRO A 266 -14.60 -2.90 26.31
CA PRO A 266 -14.53 -2.23 25.02
C PRO A 266 -13.53 -2.91 24.09
N ARG A 267 -13.97 -3.20 22.87
CA ARG A 267 -13.16 -3.74 21.77
C ARG A 267 -12.69 -2.61 20.89
N TYR A 268 -11.40 -2.35 20.94
CA TYR A 268 -10.74 -1.36 20.11
C TYR A 268 -10.62 -1.84 18.66
N ILE A 269 -10.97 -0.96 17.72
CA ILE A 269 -10.85 -1.20 16.29
C ILE A 269 -9.89 -0.19 15.68
N ASN A 270 -8.85 -0.71 15.04
CA ASN A 270 -7.96 0.06 14.20
C ASN A 270 -8.41 -0.05 12.73
N PRO A 271 -8.90 1.04 12.12
CA PRO A 271 -9.41 1.00 10.76
C PRO A 271 -8.31 0.79 9.70
N GLU A 272 -7.02 0.91 10.03
CA GLU A 272 -5.92 0.75 9.06
C GLU A 272 -5.82 -0.67 8.47
N PHE A 273 -6.41 -1.67 9.14
CA PHE A 273 -6.41 -3.07 8.70
C PHE A 273 -7.70 -3.49 8.00
N ILE A 274 -8.59 -2.55 7.70
CA ILE A 274 -9.85 -2.84 7.00
C ILE A 274 -9.65 -2.51 5.53
N PHE A 275 -9.43 -3.52 4.68
CA PHE A 275 -9.13 -3.31 3.27
C PHE A 275 -10.36 -3.58 2.40
N PRO A 276 -10.70 -2.72 1.43
CA PRO A 276 -11.78 -3.02 0.50
C PRO A 276 -11.38 -4.16 -0.44
N GLU A 277 -12.36 -4.96 -0.85
CA GLU A 277 -12.19 -5.93 -1.94
C GLU A 277 -11.89 -5.23 -3.27
N ASN A 278 -11.28 -5.98 -4.20
CA ASN A 278 -11.06 -5.50 -5.56
C ASN A 278 -12.35 -5.49 -6.39
N VAL A 279 -12.29 -4.83 -7.55
CA VAL A 279 -13.26 -5.00 -8.63
C VAL A 279 -12.55 -5.52 -9.87
N LEU A 280 -13.22 -6.40 -10.60
CA LEU A 280 -12.66 -7.02 -11.80
C LEU A 280 -13.05 -6.26 -13.06
N PHE A 281 -12.11 -6.14 -14.01
CA PHE A 281 -12.42 -5.63 -15.34
C PHE A 281 -13.38 -6.59 -16.06
N LYS A 282 -14.42 -6.01 -16.66
CA LYS A 282 -15.32 -6.71 -17.59
C LYS A 282 -14.84 -6.60 -19.02
N ASN A 283 -14.31 -5.43 -19.38
CA ASN A 283 -13.85 -5.14 -20.73
C ASN A 283 -12.85 -3.99 -20.74
N ALA A 284 -11.91 -4.05 -21.69
CA ALA A 284 -10.98 -2.97 -22.03
C ALA A 284 -10.84 -2.94 -23.55
N GLU A 285 -11.52 -2.00 -24.19
CA GLU A 285 -11.56 -1.88 -25.65
C GLU A 285 -10.78 -0.67 -26.12
N VAL A 286 -9.99 -0.88 -27.17
CA VAL A 286 -9.34 0.20 -27.91
C VAL A 286 -10.29 0.64 -29.01
N ILE A 287 -10.74 1.88 -28.95
CA ILE A 287 -11.64 2.48 -29.94
C ILE A 287 -10.93 3.71 -30.50
N GLU A 288 -10.43 3.60 -31.73
CA GLU A 288 -9.61 4.63 -32.36
C GLU A 288 -8.43 5.06 -31.47
N ASN A 289 -8.46 6.29 -30.94
CA ASN A 289 -7.42 6.88 -30.09
C ASN A 289 -7.78 6.90 -28.60
N GLU A 290 -8.84 6.19 -28.21
CA GLU A 290 -9.38 6.15 -26.86
C GLU A 290 -9.37 4.72 -26.31
N ILE A 291 -9.34 4.60 -24.98
CA ILE A 291 -9.42 3.32 -24.27
C ILE A 291 -10.67 3.33 -23.41
N SER A 292 -11.61 2.44 -23.71
CA SER A 292 -12.85 2.28 -22.97
C SER A 292 -12.73 1.13 -21.99
N LEU A 293 -12.80 1.45 -20.70
CA LEU A 293 -12.71 0.53 -19.58
C LEU A 293 -14.08 0.31 -18.95
N SER A 294 -14.38 -0.93 -18.56
CA SER A 294 -15.55 -1.26 -17.74
C SER A 294 -15.21 -2.33 -16.73
N TRP A 295 -15.83 -2.25 -15.55
CA TRP A 295 -15.60 -3.16 -14.43
C TRP A 295 -16.92 -3.55 -13.76
N GLU A 296 -16.85 -4.45 -12.78
CA GLU A 296 -18.01 -4.76 -11.94
C GLU A 296 -18.29 -3.69 -10.88
N LYS A 297 -19.56 -3.55 -10.50
CA LYS A 297 -19.93 -2.67 -9.41
C LYS A 297 -19.38 -3.25 -8.11
N TYR A 298 -18.77 -2.40 -7.28
CA TYR A 298 -18.29 -2.79 -5.96
C TYR A 298 -19.47 -3.17 -5.07
N SER A 299 -19.36 -4.33 -4.41
CA SER A 299 -20.40 -4.88 -3.53
C SER A 299 -20.00 -4.92 -2.06
N GLY A 300 -18.75 -4.55 -1.73
CA GLY A 300 -18.26 -4.54 -0.35
C GLY A 300 -18.72 -3.32 0.45
N TYR A 301 -18.22 -3.23 1.69
CA TYR A 301 -18.58 -2.17 2.63
C TYR A 301 -17.70 -0.92 2.47
N TYR A 302 -18.21 0.20 3.00
CA TYR A 302 -17.44 1.43 3.22
C TYR A 302 -16.78 2.02 1.97
N PHE A 303 -17.39 1.87 0.80
CA PHE A 303 -16.89 2.46 -0.44
C PHE A 303 -16.68 3.97 -0.31
N SER A 304 -15.53 4.45 -0.78
CA SER A 304 -15.23 5.88 -0.92
C SER A 304 -15.18 6.29 -2.39
N HIS A 305 -14.31 5.64 -3.17
CA HIS A 305 -14.15 5.92 -4.60
C HIS A 305 -13.40 4.80 -5.31
N TYR A 306 -13.50 4.81 -6.64
CA TYR A 306 -12.55 4.13 -7.52
C TYR A 306 -11.40 5.07 -7.87
N GLU A 307 -10.19 4.51 -7.96
CA GLU A 307 -9.05 5.17 -8.60
C GLU A 307 -8.58 4.31 -9.78
N ILE A 308 -8.59 4.90 -10.97
CA ILE A 308 -8.06 4.28 -12.18
C ILE A 308 -6.64 4.80 -12.37
N ARG A 309 -5.68 3.88 -12.43
CA ARG A 309 -4.29 4.18 -12.70
C ARG A 309 -3.85 3.56 -14.01
N VAL A 310 -2.80 4.13 -14.59
CA VAL A 310 -2.13 3.61 -15.78
C VAL A 310 -0.63 3.50 -15.54
N GLN A 311 -0.01 2.47 -16.09
CA GLN A 311 1.41 2.19 -15.94
C GLN A 311 2.06 1.70 -17.24
N ASP A 312 3.37 1.92 -17.35
CA ASP A 312 4.19 1.59 -18.52
C ASP A 312 4.62 0.12 -18.60
N GLN A 313 4.69 -0.56 -17.48
CA GLN A 313 5.10 -1.96 -17.38
C GLN A 313 4.46 -2.65 -16.16
N ASN A 314 4.66 -3.97 -16.01
CA ASN A 314 4.13 -4.72 -14.87
C ASN A 314 4.88 -4.41 -13.56
N GLU A 315 4.23 -4.65 -12.41
CA GLU A 315 4.73 -4.32 -11.07
C GLU A 315 6.09 -4.93 -10.71
N ASN A 316 6.43 -6.09 -11.29
CA ASN A 316 7.71 -6.77 -11.09
C ASN A 316 8.93 -6.02 -11.69
N SER A 317 8.71 -4.91 -12.38
CA SER A 317 9.73 -4.14 -13.10
C SER A 317 9.89 -2.69 -12.61
N ALA A 318 9.36 -2.36 -11.42
CA ALA A 318 9.31 -0.98 -10.89
C ALA A 318 8.58 -0.02 -11.85
N PRO A 319 7.26 -0.19 -12.04
CA PRO A 319 6.50 0.56 -13.01
C PRO A 319 6.37 2.03 -12.62
N LYS A 320 6.25 2.89 -13.64
CA LYS A 320 5.86 4.29 -13.46
C LYS A 320 4.35 4.35 -13.56
N ILE A 321 3.72 4.93 -12.54
CA ILE A 321 2.27 4.89 -12.36
C ILE A 321 1.73 6.32 -12.36
N GLU A 322 0.70 6.57 -13.16
CA GLU A 322 -0.06 7.82 -13.17
C GLU A 322 -1.53 7.55 -12.80
N SER A 323 -2.12 8.42 -11.97
CA SER A 323 -3.56 8.40 -11.68
C SER A 323 -4.30 9.11 -12.80
N VAL A 324 -5.22 8.40 -13.47
CA VAL A 324 -5.96 8.91 -14.64
C VAL A 324 -7.31 9.47 -14.20
N LYS A 325 -7.98 8.80 -13.25
CA LYS A 325 -9.32 9.20 -12.82
C LYS A 325 -9.65 8.75 -11.40
N ILE A 326 -10.32 9.64 -10.66
CA ILE A 326 -11.01 9.33 -9.40
C ILE A 326 -12.52 9.41 -9.63
N ILE A 327 -13.27 8.40 -9.20
CA ILE A 327 -14.72 8.27 -9.40
C ILE A 327 -15.38 7.96 -8.05
N THR A 328 -16.14 8.92 -7.51
CA THR A 328 -16.78 8.80 -6.18
C THR A 328 -18.17 8.18 -6.20
N ASP A 329 -18.77 8.00 -7.37
CA ASP A 329 -20.08 7.31 -7.51
C ASP A 329 -19.86 5.82 -7.76
N ILE A 330 -20.25 4.99 -6.79
CA ILE A 330 -20.16 3.52 -6.85
C ILE A 330 -20.91 2.92 -8.05
N ASN A 331 -21.89 3.62 -8.62
CA ASN A 331 -22.66 3.12 -9.77
C ASN A 331 -21.99 3.40 -11.11
N THR A 332 -20.96 4.25 -11.15
CA THR A 332 -20.19 4.51 -12.35
C THR A 332 -19.15 3.40 -12.52
N THR A 333 -19.42 2.45 -13.42
CA THR A 333 -18.57 1.27 -13.66
C THR A 333 -17.90 1.27 -15.02
N THR A 334 -17.76 2.46 -15.62
CA THR A 334 -17.19 2.66 -16.95
C THR A 334 -16.39 3.96 -16.99
N PHE A 335 -15.30 3.96 -17.73
CA PHE A 335 -14.49 5.14 -17.98
C PHE A 335 -13.86 5.06 -19.37
N THR A 336 -13.88 6.16 -20.10
CA THR A 336 -13.18 6.29 -21.38
C THR A 336 -12.01 7.23 -21.20
N ASP A 337 -10.80 6.71 -21.34
CA ASP A 337 -9.61 7.54 -21.45
C ASP A 337 -9.51 8.10 -22.86
N THR A 338 -9.82 9.40 -22.99
CA THR A 338 -9.77 10.14 -24.26
C THR A 338 -8.35 10.65 -24.57
N ASN A 339 -7.41 10.52 -23.63
CA ASN A 339 -6.01 10.86 -23.84
C ASN A 339 -5.08 9.83 -23.18
N PRO A 340 -5.10 8.56 -23.65
CA PRO A 340 -4.21 7.54 -23.12
C PRO A 340 -2.73 7.99 -23.17
N PRO A 341 -1.89 7.56 -22.23
CA PRO A 341 -0.49 7.97 -22.20
C PRO A 341 0.25 7.59 -23.49
N TYR A 342 1.34 8.31 -23.78
CA TYR A 342 2.22 8.02 -24.91
C TYR A 342 3.15 6.86 -24.58
N VAL A 343 2.57 5.66 -24.48
CA VAL A 343 3.28 4.41 -24.24
C VAL A 343 2.65 3.32 -25.09
N ASN A 344 3.45 2.36 -25.52
CA ASN A 344 2.94 1.18 -26.20
C ASN A 344 2.32 0.22 -25.17
N ASN A 345 1.12 -0.26 -25.45
CA ASN A 345 0.35 -1.17 -24.61
C ASN A 345 0.22 -0.73 -23.14
N PRO A 346 -0.38 0.44 -22.85
CA PRO A 346 -0.57 0.88 -21.47
C PRO A 346 -1.36 -0.15 -20.66
N ILE A 347 -0.94 -0.32 -19.41
CA ILE A 347 -1.55 -1.23 -18.45
C ILE A 347 -2.41 -0.41 -17.50
N TYR A 348 -3.69 -0.72 -17.42
CA TYR A 348 -4.62 -0.04 -16.51
C TYR A 348 -4.89 -0.92 -15.29
N SER A 349 -5.00 -0.27 -14.14
CA SER A 349 -5.45 -0.90 -12.90
C SER A 349 -6.58 -0.10 -12.28
N ILE A 350 -7.49 -0.78 -11.60
CA ILE A 350 -8.56 -0.15 -10.85
C ILE A 350 -8.46 -0.53 -9.38
N TYR A 351 -8.34 0.48 -8.53
CA TYR A 351 -8.32 0.34 -7.10
C TYR A 351 -9.65 0.80 -6.51
N VAL A 352 -10.10 0.09 -5.48
CA VAL A 352 -11.18 0.56 -4.62
C VAL A 352 -10.56 1.19 -3.38
N TYR A 353 -11.05 2.36 -3.01
CA TYR A 353 -10.76 3.00 -1.74
C TYR A 353 -11.96 2.92 -0.84
N ASN A 354 -11.71 2.68 0.45
CA ASN A 354 -12.75 2.80 1.47
C ASN A 354 -12.73 4.16 2.19
N ILE A 355 -13.72 4.41 3.04
CA ILE A 355 -13.84 5.69 3.77
C ILE A 355 -12.71 5.95 4.77
N PHE A 356 -11.88 4.93 5.08
CA PHE A 356 -10.70 5.05 5.94
C PHE A 356 -9.42 5.41 5.16
N GLY A 357 -9.49 5.42 3.82
CA GLY A 357 -8.35 5.70 2.94
C GLY A 357 -7.52 4.47 2.59
N ASN A 358 -7.93 3.26 3.01
CA ASN A 358 -7.26 2.02 2.61
C ASN A 358 -7.63 1.64 1.18
N ILE A 359 -6.69 0.99 0.51
CA ILE A 359 -6.75 0.62 -0.91
C ILE A 359 -6.88 -0.90 -1.06
N SER A 360 -7.60 -1.35 -2.09
CA SER A 360 -7.73 -2.78 -2.40
C SER A 360 -6.38 -3.39 -2.85
N ASN A 361 -6.10 -4.63 -2.47
CA ASN A 361 -4.85 -5.32 -2.79
C ASN A 361 -4.92 -5.98 -4.18
N LEU A 362 -4.15 -5.51 -5.18
CA LEU A 362 -4.19 -6.02 -6.56
C LEU A 362 -3.52 -7.40 -6.79
N ASN A 363 -3.52 -8.30 -5.80
CA ASN A 363 -2.86 -9.61 -5.92
C ASN A 363 -3.46 -10.54 -6.99
N ASP A 364 -4.55 -10.13 -7.66
CA ASP A 364 -5.19 -10.88 -8.74
C ASP A 364 -5.04 -10.16 -10.09
N GLU A 365 -4.46 -10.86 -11.07
CA GLU A 365 -4.25 -10.46 -12.47
C GLU A 365 -5.51 -9.91 -13.20
N LYS A 366 -6.69 -10.03 -12.59
CA LYS A 366 -7.99 -9.64 -13.16
C LYS A 366 -8.41 -8.19 -12.86
N SER A 367 -7.74 -7.52 -11.92
CA SER A 367 -7.97 -6.08 -11.61
C SER A 367 -6.99 -5.16 -12.36
N ILE A 368 -6.19 -5.76 -13.24
CA ILE A 368 -5.18 -5.13 -14.08
C ILE A 368 -5.46 -5.59 -15.52
N VAL A 369 -5.28 -4.71 -16.51
CA VAL A 369 -5.46 -5.06 -17.92
C VAL A 369 -4.43 -4.34 -18.79
N GLU A 370 -3.64 -5.12 -19.54
CA GLU A 370 -2.80 -4.61 -20.62
C GLU A 370 -3.68 -4.40 -21.87
N THR A 371 -3.59 -3.22 -22.46
CA THR A 371 -4.36 -2.87 -23.65
C THR A 371 -3.51 -3.02 -24.91
N ALA A 372 -4.09 -3.39 -26.04
CA ALA A 372 -3.39 -3.41 -27.33
C ALA A 372 -3.40 -2.03 -28.01
N PHE A 373 -3.15 -0.97 -27.22
CA PHE A 373 -3.18 0.42 -27.69
C PHE A 373 -1.78 0.91 -28.05
N THR A 374 -1.65 1.55 -29.21
CA THR A 374 -0.40 2.17 -29.65
C THR A 374 -0.69 3.48 -30.36
N ARG A 375 0.15 4.48 -30.14
CA ARG A 375 0.05 5.76 -30.84
C ARG A 375 0.97 5.74 -32.07
N PRO A 376 0.52 6.27 -33.22
CA PRO A 376 1.34 6.32 -34.42
C PRO A 376 2.60 7.19 -34.25
N GLU A 377 2.59 8.15 -33.31
CA GLU A 377 3.75 9.00 -33.06
C GLU A 377 4.87 8.31 -32.28
N LEU A 378 4.63 7.14 -31.69
CA LEU A 378 5.64 6.44 -30.88
C LEU A 378 6.77 5.89 -31.75
N LEU A 379 7.99 6.13 -31.29
CA LEU A 379 9.18 5.54 -31.83
C LEU A 379 9.38 4.14 -31.22
N ASP A 380 9.63 3.13 -32.07
CA ASP A 380 10.06 1.79 -31.61
C ASP A 380 11.51 1.86 -31.11
N VAL A 381 11.68 2.39 -29.89
CA VAL A 381 12.97 2.74 -29.30
C VAL A 381 12.94 2.48 -27.80
N ASP A 382 13.95 1.76 -27.33
CA ASP A 382 14.25 1.63 -25.90
C ASP A 382 15.11 2.81 -25.41
N TYR A 383 16.26 3.04 -26.06
CA TYR A 383 17.12 4.21 -25.82
C TYR A 383 17.84 4.71 -27.08
N ILE A 384 18.26 5.98 -27.05
CA ILE A 384 18.98 6.67 -28.12
C ILE A 384 20.38 7.02 -27.62
N LYS A 385 21.43 6.38 -28.16
CA LYS A 385 22.81 6.65 -27.75
C LYS A 385 23.32 7.99 -28.30
N TYR A 386 23.09 8.26 -29.58
CA TYR A 386 23.40 9.56 -30.18
C TYR A 386 22.21 10.10 -30.95
N LEU A 387 22.06 11.41 -30.88
CA LEU A 387 21.14 12.15 -31.72
C LEU A 387 21.87 13.27 -32.47
N SER A 388 21.46 13.52 -33.69
CA SER A 388 21.81 14.74 -34.42
C SER A 388 20.54 15.35 -35.01
N PHE A 389 20.45 16.67 -35.01
CA PHE A 389 19.26 17.40 -35.42
C PHE A 389 19.52 18.17 -36.72
N ASP A 390 18.57 18.06 -37.63
CA ASP A 390 18.58 18.75 -38.91
C ASP A 390 17.47 19.81 -38.95
N ALA A 391 17.84 21.04 -38.65
CA ALA A 391 16.90 22.16 -38.60
C ALA A 391 16.29 22.48 -39.97
N GLU A 392 17.00 22.18 -41.06
CA GLU A 392 16.59 22.55 -42.41
C GLU A 392 15.68 21.49 -43.03
N ASP A 393 16.06 20.22 -42.93
CA ASP A 393 15.29 19.09 -43.50
C ASP A 393 14.23 18.57 -42.52
N GLN A 394 14.05 19.26 -41.38
CA GLN A 394 13.07 18.93 -40.37
C GLN A 394 13.12 17.45 -39.95
N SER A 395 14.34 17.00 -39.63
CA SER A 395 14.63 15.60 -39.37
C SER A 395 15.53 15.42 -38.14
N PHE A 396 15.43 14.24 -37.52
CA PHE A 396 16.40 13.74 -36.56
C PHE A 396 17.17 12.57 -37.15
N PHE A 397 18.44 12.47 -36.79
CA PHE A 397 19.24 11.26 -36.95
C PHE A 397 19.41 10.62 -35.59
N PHE A 398 19.07 9.34 -35.49
CA PHE A 398 19.18 8.59 -34.25
C PHE A 398 20.04 7.36 -34.46
N TYR A 399 21.02 7.18 -33.57
CA TYR A 399 21.62 5.87 -33.33
C TYR A 399 21.06 5.30 -32.04
N LEU A 400 20.24 4.27 -32.17
CA LEU A 400 19.32 3.81 -31.12
C LEU A 400 19.30 2.29 -30.98
N ARG A 401 18.74 1.80 -29.88
CA ARG A 401 18.27 0.42 -29.74
C ARG A 401 16.75 0.40 -29.78
N ASN A 402 16.17 -0.48 -30.58
CA ASN A 402 14.71 -0.70 -30.58
C ASN A 402 14.28 -1.51 -29.34
N THR A 403 12.98 -1.72 -29.18
CA THR A 403 12.41 -2.53 -28.08
C THR A 403 12.82 -4.01 -28.10
N LYS A 404 13.46 -4.48 -29.17
CA LYS A 404 14.07 -5.82 -29.27
C LYS A 404 15.58 -5.82 -28.97
N ASN A 405 16.10 -4.68 -28.51
CA ASN A 405 17.52 -4.45 -28.26
C ASN A 405 18.40 -4.62 -29.52
N GLU A 406 17.88 -4.30 -30.70
CA GLU A 406 18.62 -4.29 -31.97
C GLU A 406 19.12 -2.87 -32.27
N PRO A 407 20.41 -2.69 -32.64
CA PRO A 407 20.93 -1.37 -32.98
C PRO A 407 20.40 -0.91 -34.34
N ARG A 408 20.07 0.37 -34.46
CA ARG A 408 19.58 1.00 -35.69
C ARG A 408 20.18 2.39 -35.84
N LEU A 409 20.47 2.78 -37.09
CA LEU A 409 20.84 4.14 -37.46
C LEU A 409 19.79 4.66 -38.44
N VAL A 410 18.96 5.60 -38.01
CA VAL A 410 17.76 6.02 -38.73
C VAL A 410 17.70 7.53 -38.92
N LYS A 411 17.06 7.95 -40.01
CA LYS A 411 16.61 9.32 -40.27
C LYS A 411 15.10 9.36 -40.05
N TYR A 412 14.65 10.20 -39.13
CA TYR A 412 13.27 10.38 -38.75
C TYR A 412 12.78 11.77 -39.15
N ASP A 413 11.77 11.82 -40.02
CA ASP A 413 11.09 13.06 -40.43
C ASP A 413 9.99 13.35 -39.42
N TYR A 414 10.15 14.40 -38.60
CA TYR A 414 9.19 14.69 -37.52
C TYR A 414 7.92 15.40 -38.01
N ILE A 415 7.86 15.81 -39.28
CA ILE A 415 6.65 16.36 -39.91
C ILE A 415 5.75 15.22 -40.38
N LYS A 416 6.34 14.21 -41.03
CA LYS A 416 5.62 13.01 -41.47
C LYS A 416 5.46 11.94 -40.38
N GLN A 417 6.25 12.07 -39.31
CA GLN A 417 6.30 11.14 -38.20
C GLN A 417 6.72 9.72 -38.60
N GLU A 418 7.66 9.61 -39.55
CA GLU A 418 8.11 8.32 -40.09
C GLU A 418 9.64 8.25 -40.25
N ILE A 419 10.15 7.01 -40.26
CA ILE A 419 11.54 6.75 -40.63
C ILE A 419 11.65 6.80 -42.16
N THR A 420 12.40 7.77 -42.68
CA THR A 420 12.56 7.96 -44.12
C THR A 420 13.80 7.28 -44.69
N ALA A 421 14.78 6.98 -43.83
CA ALA A 421 15.99 6.23 -44.21
C ALA A 421 16.54 5.44 -43.02
N GLU A 422 17.19 4.31 -43.30
CA GLU A 422 17.84 3.46 -42.31
C GLU A 422 19.12 2.85 -42.89
N ALA A 423 20.21 2.91 -42.13
CA ALA A 423 21.50 2.43 -42.59
C ALA A 423 21.59 0.90 -42.51
N PHE A 424 21.95 0.24 -43.61
CA PHE A 424 22.23 -1.20 -43.62
C PHE A 424 23.57 -1.55 -42.96
N LYS A 425 24.61 -0.74 -43.21
CA LYS A 425 25.93 -0.92 -42.59
C LYS A 425 25.98 -0.10 -41.31
N LEU A 426 25.75 -0.75 -40.18
CA LEU A 426 25.78 -0.11 -38.87
C LEU A 426 27.23 0.02 -38.33
N PRO A 427 27.50 1.04 -37.49
CA PRO A 427 28.69 1.06 -36.65
C PRO A 427 28.74 -0.17 -35.75
N THR A 428 29.90 -0.83 -35.65
CA THR A 428 30.08 -2.07 -34.88
C THR A 428 30.67 -1.86 -33.49
N SER A 429 31.12 -0.64 -33.18
CA SER A 429 31.64 -0.25 -31.86
C SER A 429 31.10 1.11 -31.45
N TYR A 430 30.80 1.27 -30.18
CA TYR A 430 30.38 2.54 -29.59
C TYR A 430 31.63 3.23 -29.01
N THR A 431 31.83 4.51 -29.31
CA THR A 431 32.87 5.37 -28.73
C THR A 431 32.21 6.40 -27.80
N GLU A 432 32.93 7.31 -27.16
CA GLU A 432 32.28 8.48 -26.50
C GLU A 432 32.25 9.71 -27.40
N VAL A 433 32.56 9.53 -28.68
CA VAL A 433 32.58 10.59 -29.69
C VAL A 433 31.20 10.73 -30.32
N GLU A 434 30.66 11.94 -30.32
CA GLU A 434 29.33 12.20 -30.87
C GLU A 434 29.22 11.95 -32.37
N MET A 435 28.01 11.58 -32.78
CA MET A 435 27.58 11.58 -34.17
C MET A 435 27.29 13.02 -34.62
N LYS A 436 27.89 13.46 -35.73
CA LYS A 436 27.74 14.84 -36.24
C LYS A 436 27.14 14.85 -37.64
N LEU A 437 26.22 15.78 -37.87
CA LEU A 437 25.70 16.10 -39.20
C LEU A 437 26.53 17.25 -39.78
N ILE A 438 27.12 17.06 -40.95
CA ILE A 438 28.09 17.97 -41.55
C ILE A 438 27.66 18.30 -42.99
N ASN A 439 27.71 19.57 -43.34
CA ASN A 439 27.61 20.02 -44.74
C ASN A 439 29.04 20.16 -45.29
N SER A 440 29.52 19.16 -46.01
CA SER A 440 30.84 19.18 -46.66
C SER A 440 30.74 19.54 -48.13
N GLU A 441 31.89 19.72 -48.78
CA GLU A 441 31.97 19.85 -50.25
C GLU A 441 31.36 18.63 -51.00
N ASN A 442 31.22 17.49 -50.32
CA ASN A 442 30.65 16.26 -50.87
C ASN A 442 29.15 16.09 -50.56
N GLY A 443 28.49 17.18 -50.15
CA GLY A 443 27.09 17.21 -49.75
C GLY A 443 26.91 17.09 -48.24
N LYS A 444 25.65 16.86 -47.85
CA LYS A 444 25.25 16.68 -46.47
C LYS A 444 25.54 15.25 -46.03
N GLU A 445 26.38 15.11 -45.02
CA GLU A 445 26.92 13.84 -44.57
C GLU A 445 26.66 13.65 -43.08
N LEU A 446 26.26 12.44 -42.69
CA LEU A 446 26.22 12.03 -41.30
C LEU A 446 27.51 11.28 -41.00
N VAL A 447 28.22 11.73 -39.97
CA VAL A 447 29.56 11.23 -39.63
C VAL A 447 29.51 10.55 -38.27
N PHE A 448 30.02 9.33 -38.23
CA PHE A 448 29.99 8.48 -37.04
C PHE A 448 31.39 7.95 -36.73
N SER A 449 31.83 8.09 -35.48
CA SER A 449 33.13 7.58 -35.02
C SER A 449 33.09 6.08 -34.76
N GLN A 450 34.01 5.34 -35.36
CA GLN A 450 34.13 3.89 -35.29
C GLN A 450 35.58 3.53 -34.92
N SER A 451 35.89 3.53 -33.63
CA SER A 451 37.25 3.38 -33.09
C SER A 451 38.22 4.44 -33.64
N ASP A 452 38.96 4.11 -34.69
CA ASP A 452 40.02 4.94 -35.28
C ASP A 452 39.58 5.59 -36.61
N ASP A 453 38.40 5.21 -37.10
CA ASP A 453 37.86 5.66 -38.39
C ASP A 453 36.60 6.51 -38.20
N LEU A 454 36.36 7.42 -39.14
CA LEU A 454 35.06 8.09 -39.31
C LEU A 454 34.28 7.40 -40.42
N PHE A 455 33.13 6.82 -40.09
CA PHE A 455 32.18 6.30 -41.05
C PHE A 455 31.34 7.44 -41.61
N ILE A 456 31.30 7.54 -42.94
CA ILE A 456 30.62 8.63 -43.64
C ILE A 456 29.39 8.06 -44.34
N TYR A 457 28.24 8.62 -44.00
CA TYR A 457 26.95 8.27 -44.58
C TYR A 457 26.41 9.45 -45.36
N ASP A 458 25.72 9.15 -46.46
CA ASP A 458 24.87 10.13 -47.14
C ASP A 458 23.70 10.50 -46.22
N ALA A 459 23.51 11.78 -45.90
CA ALA A 459 22.51 12.19 -44.90
C ALA A 459 21.06 12.11 -45.42
N GLU A 460 20.85 12.00 -46.73
CA GLU A 460 19.50 11.83 -47.29
C GLU A 460 19.06 10.37 -47.22
N THR A 461 19.95 9.45 -47.61
CA THR A 461 19.65 8.03 -47.80
C THR A 461 20.17 7.11 -46.69
N LEU A 462 21.07 7.61 -45.83
CA LEU A 462 21.85 6.82 -44.87
C LEU A 462 22.64 5.66 -45.48
N ASN A 463 22.91 5.74 -46.79
CA ASN A 463 23.83 4.82 -47.43
C ASN A 463 25.25 5.12 -46.97
N TYR A 464 25.93 4.08 -46.50
CA TYR A 464 27.36 4.16 -46.19
C TYR A 464 28.14 4.47 -47.48
N LYS A 465 28.96 5.53 -47.43
CA LYS A 465 29.80 5.97 -48.56
C LYS A 465 31.19 5.35 -48.47
N TYR A 466 31.91 5.62 -47.38
CA TYR A 466 33.29 5.16 -47.12
C TYR A 466 33.67 5.43 -45.65
N SER A 467 34.89 5.05 -45.28
CA SER A 467 35.48 5.36 -43.98
C SER A 467 36.73 6.21 -44.16
N LEU A 468 36.93 7.20 -43.30
CA LEU A 468 38.13 8.03 -43.27
C LEU A 468 38.98 7.62 -42.06
N ALA A 469 40.15 7.06 -42.31
CA ALA A 469 41.05 6.59 -41.26
C ALA A 469 42.05 7.68 -40.87
N ALA A 470 42.14 7.99 -39.58
CA ALA A 470 43.19 8.86 -39.07
C ALA A 470 44.53 8.10 -39.00
N SER A 471 45.66 8.81 -39.00
CA SER A 471 46.99 8.20 -38.90
C SER A 471 47.37 7.73 -37.48
N TYR A 472 46.47 7.90 -36.52
CA TYR A 472 46.63 7.59 -35.11
C TYR A 472 45.45 6.73 -34.61
N ARG A 473 45.50 6.28 -33.35
CA ARG A 473 44.46 5.44 -32.75
C ARG A 473 43.70 6.18 -31.65
N ALA A 474 42.49 5.72 -31.35
CA ALA A 474 41.65 6.21 -30.27
C ALA A 474 41.28 7.70 -30.42
N MET A 475 40.51 8.00 -31.46
CA MET A 475 39.95 9.33 -31.68
C MET A 475 39.14 9.81 -30.48
N GLY A 476 39.47 11.00 -29.98
CA GLY A 476 38.81 11.65 -28.85
C GLY A 476 37.66 12.56 -29.27
N SER A 477 37.79 13.26 -30.40
CA SER A 477 36.74 14.13 -30.95
C SER A 477 37.07 14.47 -32.40
N PHE A 478 36.08 14.99 -33.14
CA PHE A 478 36.29 15.54 -34.48
C PHE A 478 35.32 16.68 -34.79
N ASP A 479 35.67 17.54 -35.73
CA ASP A 479 34.74 18.49 -36.36
C ASP A 479 35.20 18.86 -37.78
N TYR A 480 34.26 19.39 -38.58
CA TYR A 480 34.49 19.82 -39.94
C TYR A 480 34.48 21.35 -40.05
N PHE A 481 35.47 21.86 -40.76
CA PHE A 481 35.66 23.26 -41.10
C PHE A 481 35.60 23.44 -42.61
N ASP A 482 35.48 24.69 -43.03
CA ASP A 482 35.42 25.03 -44.45
C ASP A 482 36.72 24.62 -45.18
N ASP A 483 36.74 24.69 -46.51
CA ASP A 483 37.89 24.31 -47.35
C ASP A 483 38.35 22.84 -47.19
N ASN A 484 37.41 21.99 -46.77
CA ASN A 484 37.58 20.56 -46.54
C ASN A 484 38.61 20.22 -45.45
N ILE A 485 38.69 21.07 -44.43
CA ILE A 485 39.55 20.86 -43.27
C ILE A 485 38.78 20.12 -42.17
N TRP A 486 39.39 19.06 -41.67
CA TRP A 486 38.89 18.26 -40.56
C TRP A 486 39.80 18.44 -39.36
N VAL A 487 39.25 18.77 -38.20
CA VAL A 487 39.99 18.80 -36.94
C VAL A 487 39.66 17.54 -36.18
N LEU A 488 40.69 16.83 -35.72
CA LEU A 488 40.52 15.67 -34.88
C LEU A 488 41.45 15.77 -33.67
N SER A 489 41.12 15.09 -32.58
CA SER A 489 42.00 14.97 -31.41
C SER A 489 42.20 13.52 -31.00
N ASP A 490 43.31 13.26 -30.30
CA ASP A 490 43.55 12.04 -29.54
C ASP A 490 43.83 12.36 -28.07
N SER A 491 44.57 11.49 -27.38
CA SER A 491 44.89 11.65 -25.97
C SER A 491 46.01 12.66 -25.66
N ASP A 492 46.74 13.14 -26.66
CA ASP A 492 47.95 13.97 -26.49
C ASP A 492 47.97 15.18 -27.44
N ASP A 493 47.35 15.07 -28.62
CA ASP A 493 47.50 16.01 -29.71
C ASP A 493 46.16 16.37 -30.39
N VAL A 494 46.17 17.54 -31.03
CA VAL A 494 45.17 17.98 -32.00
C VAL A 494 45.77 17.99 -33.40
N PHE A 495 44.98 17.55 -34.36
CA PHE A 495 45.39 17.34 -35.74
C PHE A 495 44.44 18.07 -36.68
N THR A 496 44.97 18.50 -37.82
CA THR A 496 44.18 18.91 -38.96
C THR A 496 44.45 17.98 -40.13
N TYR A 497 43.39 17.60 -40.83
CA TYR A 497 43.44 16.78 -42.03
C TYR A 497 42.72 17.47 -43.17
N LYS A 498 43.20 17.23 -44.38
CA LYS A 498 42.44 17.43 -45.60
C LYS A 498 42.02 16.10 -46.14
N ARG A 499 40.84 16.03 -46.73
CA ARG A 499 40.37 14.82 -47.39
C ARG A 499 40.76 14.82 -48.87
N ASP A 500 41.30 13.69 -49.33
CA ASP A 500 41.56 13.39 -50.74
C ASP A 500 40.85 12.08 -51.10
N GLY A 501 39.69 12.18 -51.77
CA GLY A 501 38.84 11.02 -52.04
C GLY A 501 38.28 10.39 -50.76
N ASP A 502 38.64 9.14 -50.48
CA ASP A 502 38.30 8.41 -49.25
C ASP A 502 39.46 8.35 -48.24
N GLN A 503 40.48 9.18 -48.43
CA GLN A 503 41.66 9.22 -47.56
C GLN A 503 41.76 10.53 -46.79
N PHE A 504 42.28 10.43 -45.57
CA PHE A 504 42.72 11.58 -44.79
C PHE A 504 44.22 11.82 -44.99
N VAL A 505 44.56 13.06 -45.35
CA VAL A 505 45.94 13.55 -45.48
C VAL A 505 46.19 14.56 -44.38
N GLN A 506 47.07 14.23 -43.44
CA GLN A 506 47.38 15.12 -42.32
C GLN A 506 48.07 16.40 -42.82
N ILE A 507 47.62 17.55 -42.31
CA ILE A 507 48.16 18.88 -42.60
C ILE A 507 49.11 19.31 -41.50
N ASP A 508 48.62 19.39 -40.26
CA ASP A 508 49.37 19.86 -39.09
C ASP A 508 49.00 19.04 -37.84
N LYS A 509 49.85 19.15 -36.83
CA LYS A 509 49.73 18.48 -35.54
C LYS A 509 50.30 19.39 -34.45
N LYS A 510 49.55 19.57 -33.36
CA LYS A 510 50.02 20.30 -32.17
C LYS A 510 49.68 19.53 -30.89
N PRO A 511 50.57 19.55 -29.88
CA PRO A 511 50.20 19.08 -28.55
C PRO A 511 49.14 20.00 -27.93
N HIS A 512 48.35 19.43 -27.02
CA HIS A 512 47.33 20.15 -26.28
C HIS A 512 47.66 20.31 -24.79
N PHE A 513 46.95 19.63 -23.89
CA PHE A 513 47.26 19.52 -22.47
C PHE A 513 48.64 18.88 -22.22
N PRO A 514 49.35 19.29 -21.15
CA PRO A 514 50.68 18.75 -20.83
C PRO A 514 50.64 17.31 -20.32
N ASP A 515 49.53 16.91 -19.70
CA ASP A 515 49.30 15.55 -19.21
C ASP A 515 48.43 14.78 -20.21
N HIS A 516 48.80 13.52 -20.43
CA HIS A 516 48.03 12.58 -21.24
C HIS A 516 46.61 12.42 -20.66
N GLN A 517 45.58 12.71 -21.46
CA GLN A 517 44.20 12.45 -21.05
C GLN A 517 43.69 11.19 -21.75
N GLY A 518 43.65 10.10 -20.99
CA GLY A 518 43.03 8.86 -21.43
C GLY A 518 41.50 8.94 -21.38
N GLY A 519 40.85 8.13 -22.21
CA GLY A 519 39.40 8.13 -22.39
C GLY A 519 38.98 9.09 -23.51
N GLN A 520 37.99 8.69 -24.32
CA GLN A 520 37.53 9.45 -25.49
C GLN A 520 36.63 10.64 -25.12
N ASN A 521 36.84 11.24 -23.94
CA ASN A 521 36.06 12.37 -23.45
C ASN A 521 36.74 13.67 -23.86
N TYR A 522 36.98 13.85 -25.16
CA TYR A 522 37.38 15.13 -25.72
C TYR A 522 36.21 15.79 -26.43
N GLU A 523 36.21 17.12 -26.45
CA GLU A 523 35.22 17.90 -27.17
C GLU A 523 35.93 18.98 -27.98
N ILE A 524 35.81 18.88 -29.31
CA ILE A 524 36.11 19.96 -30.25
C ILE A 524 34.84 20.77 -30.45
N THR A 525 34.81 21.98 -29.91
CA THR A 525 33.71 22.93 -30.07
C THR A 525 34.07 23.98 -31.11
N LYS A 526 33.46 23.91 -32.29
CA LYS A 526 33.58 24.94 -33.34
C LYS A 526 32.98 26.28 -32.86
N LEU A 527 33.79 27.33 -32.86
CA LEU A 527 33.38 28.68 -32.42
C LEU A 527 32.94 29.55 -33.59
N ASP A 528 33.65 29.44 -34.70
CA ASP A 528 33.32 30.07 -35.98
C ASP A 528 33.98 29.26 -37.12
N LYS A 529 34.15 29.89 -38.30
CA LYS A 529 34.75 29.24 -39.47
C LYS A 529 36.24 28.87 -39.33
N ASN A 530 36.98 29.52 -38.42
CA ASN A 530 38.43 29.33 -38.27
C ASN A 530 38.86 29.04 -36.83
N ASN A 531 37.97 29.17 -35.83
CA ASN A 531 38.29 29.05 -34.42
C ASN A 531 37.56 27.88 -33.77
N PHE A 532 38.24 27.20 -32.84
CA PHE A 532 37.66 26.14 -32.04
C PHE A 532 38.24 26.07 -30.63
N PHE A 533 37.48 25.45 -29.73
CA PHE A 533 37.99 24.98 -28.46
C PHE A 533 38.25 23.49 -28.50
N LEU A 534 39.35 23.09 -27.88
CA LEU A 534 39.54 21.72 -27.41
C LEU A 534 39.38 21.69 -25.89
N SER A 535 38.55 20.77 -25.40
CA SER A 535 38.37 20.54 -23.97
C SER A 535 38.36 19.05 -23.64
N HIS A 536 38.60 18.73 -22.36
CA HIS A 536 38.57 17.37 -21.82
C HIS A 536 37.85 17.39 -20.46
N ASN A 537 37.08 16.37 -20.10
CA ASN A 537 36.28 16.38 -18.86
C ASN A 537 37.12 16.47 -17.57
N ASN A 538 38.38 16.02 -17.61
CA ASN A 538 39.35 16.15 -16.52
C ASN A 538 40.03 17.53 -16.48
N GLU A 539 40.01 18.27 -17.58
CA GLU A 539 40.63 19.58 -17.71
C GLU A 539 39.53 20.62 -17.54
N GLY A 540 39.47 21.26 -16.37
CA GLY A 540 38.46 22.28 -16.04
C GLY A 540 38.55 23.60 -16.84
N ARG A 541 39.12 23.56 -18.05
CA ARG A 541 39.52 24.66 -18.93
C ARG A 541 39.56 24.19 -20.38
N ALA A 542 39.52 25.12 -21.33
CA ALA A 542 39.62 24.83 -22.76
C ALA A 542 40.86 25.47 -23.37
N ILE A 543 41.42 24.87 -24.43
CA ILE A 543 42.49 25.47 -25.23
C ILE A 543 41.85 26.07 -26.49
N HIS A 544 42.14 27.35 -26.74
CA HIS A 544 41.70 28.05 -27.95
C HIS A 544 42.68 27.78 -29.08
N TYR A 545 42.16 27.29 -30.20
CA TYR A 545 42.91 27.16 -31.42
C TYR A 545 42.26 27.96 -32.55
N SER A 546 43.10 28.39 -33.49
CA SER A 546 42.67 28.88 -34.79
C SER A 546 43.35 28.10 -35.91
N ILE A 547 42.67 28.01 -37.05
CA ILE A 547 43.11 27.29 -38.24
C ILE A 547 43.24 28.30 -39.38
N SER A 548 44.35 28.22 -40.12
CA SER A 548 44.52 28.99 -41.35
C SER A 548 43.75 28.34 -42.52
N ASP A 549 43.58 29.07 -43.63
CA ASP A 549 42.96 28.51 -44.85
C ASP A 549 43.76 27.32 -45.43
N ALA A 550 45.04 27.18 -45.05
CA ALA A 550 45.87 26.04 -45.42
C ALA A 550 45.74 24.86 -44.45
N GLY A 551 45.01 25.01 -43.34
CA GLY A 551 44.81 24.00 -42.30
C GLY A 551 45.85 24.00 -41.19
N GLU A 552 46.70 25.03 -41.07
CA GLU A 552 47.73 25.10 -40.01
C GLU A 552 47.13 25.53 -38.67
N ILE A 553 47.53 24.88 -37.58
CA ILE A 553 46.97 25.09 -36.24
C ILE A 553 47.81 26.11 -35.47
N THR A 554 47.15 27.14 -34.94
CA THR A 554 47.74 28.11 -34.00
C THR A 554 47.09 27.99 -32.63
N ASN A 555 47.89 27.81 -31.58
CA ASN A 555 47.42 27.81 -30.19
C ASN A 555 47.31 29.25 -29.67
N ASN A 556 46.09 29.68 -29.35
CA ASN A 556 45.74 31.02 -28.87
C ASN A 556 45.62 31.10 -27.34
N GLY A 557 46.13 30.07 -26.65
CA GLY A 557 46.20 29.98 -25.20
C GLY A 557 44.97 29.33 -24.56
N ILE A 558 45.08 29.13 -23.25
CA ILE A 558 44.03 28.56 -22.41
C ILE A 558 42.95 29.62 -22.13
N LYS A 559 41.69 29.20 -22.21
CA LYS A 559 40.54 29.96 -21.72
C LYS A 559 39.97 29.25 -20.51
N GLU A 560 39.76 30.02 -19.45
CA GLU A 560 39.15 29.56 -18.19
C GLU A 560 37.62 29.42 -18.33
N ILE A 561 37.19 28.72 -19.39
CA ILE A 561 35.82 28.31 -19.61
C ILE A 561 35.75 26.85 -19.20
N PRO A 562 35.07 26.54 -18.09
CA PRO A 562 35.07 25.19 -17.57
C PRO A 562 34.01 24.34 -18.27
N LEU A 563 34.37 23.84 -19.46
CA LEU A 563 33.57 22.93 -20.26
C LEU A 563 33.58 21.54 -19.59
N LYS A 564 32.45 21.13 -19.01
CA LYS A 564 32.27 19.78 -18.46
C LYS A 564 31.37 19.01 -19.40
N PHE A 565 31.68 17.75 -19.65
CA PHE A 565 30.89 16.87 -20.50
C PHE A 565 31.04 15.40 -20.08
N LYS A 566 30.03 14.59 -20.38
CA LYS A 566 29.98 13.17 -19.98
C LYS A 566 29.84 12.20 -21.16
N TYR A 567 28.91 12.48 -22.08
CA TYR A 567 28.57 11.58 -23.19
C TYR A 567 28.13 12.32 -24.47
N ASN A 568 27.48 13.48 -24.31
CA ASN A 568 27.10 14.37 -25.40
C ASN A 568 27.77 15.75 -25.21
N SER A 569 27.73 16.60 -26.24
CA SER A 569 28.19 17.97 -26.20
C SER A 569 27.28 18.75 -25.26
N ASP A 570 27.78 18.89 -24.03
CA ASP A 570 27.25 19.77 -23.00
C ASP A 570 27.52 21.25 -23.33
N VAL A 571 27.95 21.54 -24.56
CA VAL A 571 28.25 22.85 -25.08
C VAL A 571 27.40 23.12 -26.33
N SER A 572 26.99 24.36 -26.54
CA SER A 572 26.37 24.77 -27.81
C SER A 572 26.81 26.17 -28.16
N VAL A 573 27.08 26.40 -29.43
CA VAL A 573 27.57 27.68 -29.95
C VAL A 573 26.49 28.28 -30.83
N ASN A 574 26.15 29.55 -30.57
CA ASN A 574 25.33 30.35 -31.45
C ASN A 574 26.15 31.54 -31.94
N THR A 575 26.61 31.47 -33.20
CA THR A 575 27.44 32.50 -33.82
C THR A 575 26.67 33.78 -34.15
N ARG A 576 25.34 33.73 -34.23
CA ARG A 576 24.51 34.91 -34.52
C ARG A 576 24.38 35.85 -33.33
N SER A 577 24.30 35.29 -32.12
CA SER A 577 24.31 36.05 -30.87
C SER A 577 25.70 36.15 -30.25
N SER A 578 26.74 35.62 -30.91
CA SER A 578 28.09 35.47 -30.36
C SER A 578 28.13 34.84 -28.97
N TYR A 579 27.38 33.75 -28.75
CA TYR A 579 27.31 33.08 -27.44
C TYR A 579 27.72 31.61 -27.46
N LEU A 580 28.30 31.17 -26.35
CA LEU A 580 28.56 29.78 -26.01
C LEU A 580 27.77 29.41 -24.76
N LEU A 581 26.93 28.38 -24.87
CA LEU A 581 26.17 27.79 -23.77
C LEU A 581 26.91 26.59 -23.20
N ASN A 582 27.12 26.60 -21.88
CA ASN A 582 27.56 25.43 -21.12
C ASN A 582 26.36 24.87 -20.36
N LYS A 583 25.78 23.79 -20.90
CA LYS A 583 24.53 23.16 -20.45
C LYS A 583 24.67 22.59 -19.04
N LYS A 584 25.77 21.89 -18.74
CA LYS A 584 26.02 21.29 -17.42
C LYS A 584 26.18 22.32 -16.30
N ARG A 585 26.58 23.57 -16.64
CA ARG A 585 26.76 24.67 -15.67
C ARG A 585 25.68 25.73 -15.72
N ASN A 586 24.68 25.59 -16.59
CA ASN A 586 23.64 26.59 -16.80
C ASN A 586 24.21 28.01 -16.95
N THR A 587 25.23 28.15 -17.79
CA THR A 587 25.99 29.40 -17.94
C THR A 587 26.29 29.70 -19.40
N VAL A 588 26.12 30.97 -19.80
CA VAL A 588 26.44 31.50 -21.12
C VAL A 588 27.71 32.34 -21.06
N TYR A 589 28.56 32.20 -22.06
CA TYR A 589 29.79 32.96 -22.28
C TYR A 589 29.70 33.72 -23.60
N SER A 590 30.34 34.90 -23.66
CA SER A 590 30.53 35.63 -24.92
C SER A 590 31.60 34.95 -25.77
N LEU A 591 31.39 34.86 -27.08
CA LEU A 591 32.43 34.39 -28.02
C LEU A 591 33.48 35.46 -28.32
N ASP A 592 33.19 36.74 -28.05
CA ASP A 592 34.09 37.84 -28.38
C ASP A 592 35.29 37.91 -27.41
N ASP A 593 35.03 37.70 -26.12
CA ASP A 593 36.03 37.84 -25.05
C ASP A 593 36.03 36.68 -24.04
N PHE A 594 35.16 35.68 -24.23
CA PHE A 594 35.01 34.52 -23.35
C PHE A 594 34.59 34.86 -21.92
N SER A 595 34.09 36.08 -21.70
CA SER A 595 33.54 36.49 -20.41
C SER A 595 32.18 35.85 -20.16
N LYS A 596 31.90 35.59 -18.89
CA LYS A 596 30.60 35.06 -18.45
C LYS A 596 29.52 36.11 -18.65
N THR A 597 28.50 35.78 -19.44
CA THR A 597 27.38 36.67 -19.75
C THR A 597 26.22 36.49 -18.78
N VAL A 598 25.77 35.25 -18.57
CA VAL A 598 24.66 34.94 -17.65
C VAL A 598 24.85 33.56 -17.02
N THR A 599 24.44 33.41 -15.77
CA THR A 599 24.23 32.12 -15.10
C THR A 599 22.79 32.07 -14.62
N TYR A 600 22.14 30.92 -14.78
CA TYR A 600 20.75 30.71 -14.43
C TYR A 600 20.57 29.40 -13.66
N SER A 601 19.45 29.27 -12.95
CA SER A 601 19.06 28.06 -12.21
C SER A 601 17.87 27.35 -12.84
N THR A 602 17.26 27.93 -13.87
CA THR A 602 16.05 27.45 -14.54
C THR A 602 16.18 27.73 -16.04
N PRO A 603 16.11 26.74 -16.93
CA PRO A 603 15.90 25.31 -16.64
C PRO A 603 17.00 24.67 -15.79
N ILE A 604 16.66 23.58 -15.08
CA ILE A 604 17.64 22.76 -14.34
C ILE A 604 18.49 21.97 -15.35
N VAL A 605 17.83 21.29 -16.29
CA VAL A 605 18.45 20.55 -17.40
C VAL A 605 18.33 21.39 -18.67
N THR A 606 19.47 21.82 -19.21
CA THR A 606 19.54 22.65 -20.40
C THR A 606 19.69 21.80 -21.67
N SER A 607 18.91 22.10 -22.72
CA SER A 607 19.00 21.41 -24.01
C SER A 607 19.78 22.21 -25.06
N ASN A 608 19.27 23.36 -25.52
CA ASN A 608 19.88 24.13 -26.61
C ASN A 608 19.48 25.62 -26.59
N PHE A 609 20.08 26.42 -27.48
CA PHE A 609 19.63 27.77 -27.78
C PHE A 609 18.45 27.78 -28.74
N SER A 610 17.68 28.87 -28.69
CA SER A 610 16.91 29.35 -29.84
C SER A 610 17.79 29.62 -31.05
N LYS A 611 17.19 29.62 -32.25
CA LYS A 611 17.87 29.92 -33.52
C LYS A 611 18.64 31.24 -33.47
N ASN A 612 18.06 32.25 -32.83
CA ASN A 612 18.67 33.57 -32.69
C ASN A 612 19.62 33.71 -31.51
N GLY A 613 19.76 32.68 -30.66
CA GLY A 613 20.62 32.70 -29.48
C GLY A 613 20.15 33.65 -28.38
N THR A 614 18.86 33.99 -28.36
CA THR A 614 18.26 34.93 -27.38
C THR A 614 17.55 34.22 -26.23
N GLU A 615 17.12 32.99 -26.48
CA GLU A 615 16.46 32.12 -25.51
C GLU A 615 17.21 30.79 -25.37
N ILE A 616 17.06 30.16 -24.21
CA ILE A 616 17.59 28.84 -23.86
C ILE A 616 16.40 27.92 -23.57
N TYR A 617 16.42 26.74 -24.17
CA TYR A 617 15.41 25.70 -23.95
C TYR A 617 15.92 24.63 -23.01
N GLY A 618 15.01 24.07 -22.22
CA GLY A 618 15.29 22.93 -21.36
C GLY A 618 14.09 22.51 -20.54
N THR A 619 14.35 21.79 -19.46
CA THR A 619 13.33 21.28 -18.55
C THR A 619 13.81 21.37 -17.10
N ASN A 620 12.87 21.28 -16.17
CA ASN A 620 13.17 21.07 -14.76
C ASN A 620 13.13 19.58 -14.37
N ASN A 621 12.92 18.67 -15.33
CA ASN A 621 12.95 17.23 -15.10
C ASN A 621 14.39 16.76 -14.93
N ASP A 622 14.92 16.81 -13.70
CA ASP A 622 16.26 16.34 -13.36
C ASP A 622 16.20 15.18 -12.36
N PRO A 623 16.64 13.96 -12.74
CA PRO A 623 16.66 12.81 -11.84
C PRO A 623 17.69 12.95 -10.70
N GLU A 624 18.75 13.75 -10.88
CA GLU A 624 19.76 13.98 -9.82
C GLU A 624 19.20 14.88 -8.69
N VAL A 625 18.18 15.70 -8.99
CA VAL A 625 17.57 16.65 -8.05
C VAL A 625 16.32 16.08 -7.39
N TYR A 626 15.56 15.24 -8.09
CA TYR A 626 14.28 14.71 -7.61
C TYR A 626 14.32 13.20 -7.41
N ASP A 627 14.11 12.78 -6.16
CA ASP A 627 13.94 11.38 -5.81
C ASP A 627 12.62 10.83 -6.40
N ASN A 628 12.72 9.77 -7.21
CA ASN A 628 11.61 9.03 -7.81
C ASN A 628 10.65 9.85 -8.71
N HIS A 629 11.16 10.75 -9.54
CA HIS A 629 10.39 11.47 -10.59
C HIS A 629 9.16 12.28 -10.13
N LYS A 630 8.91 12.44 -8.83
CA LYS A 630 7.66 13.00 -8.27
C LYS A 630 7.30 14.41 -8.76
N ASN A 631 8.31 15.19 -9.12
CA ASN A 631 8.15 16.58 -9.56
C ASN A 631 8.38 16.76 -11.06
N PHE A 632 8.50 15.67 -11.81
CA PHE A 632 8.62 15.76 -13.26
C PHE A 632 7.32 16.29 -13.85
N LYS A 633 7.44 17.08 -14.92
CA LYS A 633 6.31 17.73 -15.57
C LYS A 633 6.40 17.62 -17.09
N LYS A 634 5.22 17.57 -17.72
CA LYS A 634 5.03 17.65 -19.17
C LYS A 634 5.05 19.12 -19.60
N GLU A 635 6.18 19.79 -19.38
CA GLU A 635 6.41 21.19 -19.76
C GLU A 635 7.87 21.48 -20.15
N ILE A 636 8.06 22.38 -21.11
CA ILE A 636 9.35 22.94 -21.49
C ILE A 636 9.53 24.30 -20.82
N ILE A 637 10.75 24.59 -20.40
CA ILE A 637 11.17 25.90 -19.91
C ILE A 637 11.86 26.66 -21.04
N VAL A 638 11.42 27.89 -21.28
CA VAL A 638 12.09 28.84 -22.18
C VAL A 638 12.64 30.00 -21.36
N TYR A 639 13.95 30.07 -21.23
CA TYR A 639 14.66 31.13 -20.50
C TYR A 639 15.13 32.22 -21.46
N SER A 640 14.73 33.47 -21.21
CA SER A 640 15.21 34.64 -21.96
C SER A 640 16.53 35.13 -21.39
N ILE A 641 17.59 35.13 -22.20
CA ILE A 641 18.92 35.61 -21.81
C ILE A 641 18.89 37.12 -21.52
N LEU A 642 18.16 37.87 -22.35
CA LEU A 642 18.06 39.32 -22.25
C LEU A 642 17.29 39.75 -20.99
N ASN A 643 16.10 39.18 -20.79
CA ASN A 643 15.20 39.57 -19.70
C ASN A 643 15.49 38.85 -18.38
N LYS A 644 16.31 37.79 -18.43
CA LYS A 644 16.67 36.94 -17.28
C LYS A 644 15.45 36.36 -16.57
N ASN A 645 14.40 36.05 -17.33
CA ASN A 645 13.18 35.42 -16.87
C ASN A 645 12.93 34.15 -17.68
N PHE A 646 11.97 33.33 -17.25
CA PHE A 646 11.54 32.16 -18.00
C PHE A 646 10.02 32.09 -18.09
N ARG A 647 9.54 31.34 -19.07
CA ARG A 647 8.16 30.92 -19.22
C ARG A 647 8.11 29.41 -19.41
N THR A 648 6.95 28.81 -19.15
CA THR A 648 6.71 27.39 -19.40
C THR A 648 5.79 27.21 -20.59
N ILE A 649 5.95 26.10 -21.31
CA ILE A 649 5.04 25.68 -22.39
C ILE A 649 4.66 24.22 -22.11
N ALA A 650 3.36 23.92 -22.09
CA ALA A 650 2.87 22.55 -21.89
C ALA A 650 3.24 21.67 -23.09
N THR A 651 3.53 20.39 -22.81
CA THR A 651 3.88 19.38 -23.80
C THR A 651 2.98 18.15 -23.65
N LYS A 652 2.97 17.27 -24.66
CA LYS A 652 2.24 15.99 -24.60
C LYS A 652 2.93 14.99 -23.67
N GLY A 653 4.27 15.00 -23.63
CA GLY A 653 5.08 14.08 -22.81
C GLY A 653 6.10 14.82 -21.96
N PHE A 654 6.92 14.09 -21.21
CA PHE A 654 8.03 14.62 -20.43
C PHE A 654 9.20 14.94 -21.36
N PRO A 655 9.62 16.22 -21.50
CA PRO A 655 10.68 16.58 -22.45
C PRO A 655 12.03 16.00 -22.02
N LEU A 656 12.75 15.41 -22.99
CA LEU A 656 14.10 14.85 -22.82
C LEU A 656 15.16 15.65 -23.59
N TYR A 657 14.79 16.21 -24.74
CA TYR A 657 15.66 17.07 -25.54
C TYR A 657 14.83 18.09 -26.31
N VAL A 658 15.21 19.36 -26.24
CA VAL A 658 14.48 20.47 -26.87
C VAL A 658 15.39 21.28 -27.80
N THR A 659 14.90 21.56 -29.00
CA THR A 659 15.60 22.35 -30.03
C THR A 659 14.61 23.20 -30.83
N GLU A 660 15.10 24.02 -31.76
CA GLU A 660 14.29 24.85 -32.66
C GLU A 660 14.70 24.62 -34.11
N ASP A 661 13.73 24.48 -35.00
CA ASP A 661 13.96 24.30 -36.43
C ASP A 661 14.20 25.62 -37.18
N ASN A 662 14.47 25.53 -38.49
CA ASN A 662 14.70 26.74 -39.29
C ASN A 662 13.46 27.62 -39.49
N PHE A 663 12.26 27.12 -39.18
CA PHE A 663 10.99 27.82 -39.30
C PHE A 663 10.54 28.46 -37.98
N GLY A 664 11.29 28.25 -36.89
CA GLY A 664 11.00 28.79 -35.57
C GLY A 664 10.06 27.90 -34.74
N ASN A 665 9.84 26.65 -35.16
CA ASN A 665 9.08 25.68 -34.37
C ASN A 665 9.98 25.11 -33.27
N ILE A 666 9.46 25.05 -32.03
CA ILE A 666 10.12 24.35 -30.94
C ILE A 666 9.80 22.86 -31.07
N ILE A 667 10.83 22.04 -31.11
CA ILE A 667 10.75 20.59 -31.29
C ILE A 667 11.24 19.91 -30.00
N SER A 668 10.45 18.96 -29.50
CA SER A 668 10.78 18.17 -28.31
C SER A 668 10.83 16.69 -28.65
N LEU A 669 11.93 16.02 -28.27
CA LEU A 669 11.92 14.59 -28.01
C LEU A 669 11.39 14.40 -26.59
N SER A 670 10.27 13.71 -26.46
CA SER A 670 9.55 13.52 -25.19
C SER A 670 9.33 12.05 -24.91
N SER A 671 9.08 11.70 -23.65
CA SER A 671 8.61 10.38 -23.23
C SER A 671 7.20 10.43 -22.62
N GLY A 672 6.43 9.35 -22.74
CA GLY A 672 5.10 9.26 -22.15
C GLY A 672 5.10 9.26 -20.62
N PHE A 673 6.06 8.54 -20.04
CA PHE A 673 6.32 8.50 -18.60
C PHE A 673 7.65 9.18 -18.27
N PRO A 674 7.87 9.61 -17.01
CA PRO A 674 9.13 10.25 -16.61
C PRO A 674 10.34 9.37 -16.95
N ARG A 675 11.42 9.92 -17.50
CA ARG A 675 12.67 9.19 -17.76
C ARG A 675 13.86 10.05 -17.35
N ASP A 676 14.94 9.41 -16.94
CA ASP A 676 16.17 10.11 -16.53
C ASP A 676 16.84 10.82 -17.72
N SER A 677 16.88 10.15 -18.88
CA SER A 677 17.39 10.71 -20.12
C SER A 677 16.95 9.86 -21.33
N TYR A 678 17.15 10.38 -22.54
CA TYR A 678 16.90 9.62 -23.78
C TYR A 678 17.93 8.53 -24.05
N TYR A 679 19.10 8.57 -23.42
CA TYR A 679 20.19 7.60 -23.59
C TYR A 679 20.22 6.52 -22.50
N ASP A 680 19.27 6.56 -21.56
CA ASP A 680 19.14 5.55 -20.51
C ASP A 680 18.48 4.27 -21.04
N GLY A 681 19.23 3.17 -20.99
CA GLY A 681 18.80 1.85 -21.47
C GLY A 681 18.03 1.01 -20.45
N TYR A 682 17.69 1.56 -19.29
CA TYR A 682 16.95 0.84 -18.24
C TYR A 682 15.44 1.16 -18.24
N ASN A 683 14.80 1.31 -19.42
CA ASN A 683 13.36 1.57 -19.51
C ASN A 683 12.52 0.32 -19.87
N GLY A 684 13.00 -0.87 -19.50
CA GLY A 684 12.22 -2.11 -19.62
C GLY A 684 11.87 -2.55 -21.04
N ASN A 685 12.53 -2.00 -22.08
CA ASN A 685 12.18 -2.20 -23.49
C ASN A 685 10.78 -1.70 -23.87
N VAL A 686 10.27 -0.67 -23.18
CA VAL A 686 8.96 -0.08 -23.47
C VAL A 686 9.13 1.12 -24.41
N ALA A 687 8.42 1.08 -25.54
CA ALA A 687 8.33 2.21 -26.47
C ALA A 687 7.38 3.28 -25.90
N ASP A 688 7.95 4.37 -25.40
CA ASP A 688 7.23 5.53 -24.86
C ASP A 688 7.80 6.87 -25.38
N MET A 689 8.82 6.85 -26.23
CA MET A 689 9.44 8.06 -26.78
C MET A 689 8.79 8.48 -28.10
N PHE A 690 8.64 9.78 -28.28
CA PHE A 690 8.09 10.38 -29.50
C PHE A 690 8.62 11.80 -29.70
N VAL A 691 8.52 12.30 -30.93
CA VAL A 691 8.86 13.69 -31.25
C VAL A 691 7.58 14.50 -31.38
N GLU A 692 7.54 15.65 -30.74
CA GLU A 692 6.41 16.58 -30.82
C GLU A 692 6.85 18.00 -31.22
N ILE A 693 6.00 18.64 -32.02
CA ILE A 693 6.11 20.05 -32.37
C ILE A 693 5.27 20.84 -31.39
N ILE A 694 5.91 21.73 -30.65
CA ILE A 694 5.30 22.50 -29.58
C ILE A 694 4.65 23.76 -30.16
N LYS A 695 3.36 23.93 -29.87
CA LYS A 695 2.52 25.01 -30.42
C LYS A 695 2.23 26.11 -29.42
#